data_AF-A0A950QP79-F1
#
_entry.id   AF-A0A950QP79-F1
#
_cell.length_a   1.000
_cell.length_b   1.000
_cell.length_c   1.000
_cell.angle_alpha   90.00
_cell.angle_beta   90.00
_cell.angle_gamma   90.00
#
_symmetry.space_group_name_H-M   'P 1'
#
loop_
_entity.id
_entity.type
_entity.pdbx_description
1 polymer ?
#
loop_
_entity_poly.entity_id
_entity_poly.type
_entity_poly.pdbx_seq_one_letter_code
_entity_poly.pdbx_strand_id
1 'polypeptide(L)'
;MKEKLQRFWGNFKGSAFLKTIKRVDFGLAVAGTFIGLVLYAYAETSGRNAAGLRFLENVEARSLDARFNLRGERPHDQNIVIVGLDEKTLQQVGAFPIPRNDYAKMVDELAKDGASIVAFDEAFPVPEKNSAVEALKKLQGEVQGRTSPQVLEQIRDLQAKSNNDAILAESLKRAGNVVLAHLFLDPDRAKSVSQPGAEAYLNTLSMHSFPQVIKLKHGRDFDLNRTWLDVAQGLVAQGVFANIPLLADSARSFGFFDEEPDPDGSYRRAILMVRYQDQDFYPSLDVETVRQLRNIKDDDLIVYMAENGVDHIELGPELVRPAHDGTALINFAGPYKTYKHYSMIDVIDGRFTPGTFRNKIVVFGPTAVAIGDIRNTPFLISKEGRRADYMGVELHANTIDNLLHADERGRGFLRRGYREEAIDLCFIVALGFGLGYWFSRTPPLTATLSLIVALALFSGIVYGAFSYFGMWLSFVIPAGTLVTNYASITSFRMIFEEREKRKVRKTFERYVSPGVIALIEKDPKKYFKPGGESKELTVMFSDIRSFTTIAEGLTPDELVFLLNQYLGEMTDILFRRWGTLDKYIGDAIMGFWGSPFPQTDHAIRACSCALDMRARLQELNVQWLTEGRKKLAIGIGINTGEVNVGNMGSTRRFSWTVMGDNVNLASRLEGITKEYHVQCVVSESTYRATKDQFVFREIDRIKVKGKTLPVTIYELLDWAKNEELYTERIVRFSEALTAYRRQQWDEAIELFTTLKDKFPDDGPCETFIARAHELMEAPPEPEWDGVYAMKTK
;
A
#
# COMPACT_ATOMS: atom_id res chain seq x y z
N MET A 1 20.67 26.83 -30.05
CA MET A 1 21.01 25.39 -29.84
C MET A 1 20.05 24.72 -28.86
N LYS A 2 19.74 25.35 -27.71
CA LYS A 2 18.70 24.94 -26.74
C LYS A 2 17.31 24.68 -27.38
N GLU A 3 16.85 25.56 -28.28
CA GLU A 3 15.60 25.38 -29.03
C GLU A 3 15.64 24.26 -30.08
N LYS A 4 16.79 24.00 -30.71
CA LYS A 4 16.94 22.94 -31.73
C LYS A 4 17.07 21.55 -31.08
N LEU A 5 17.70 21.45 -29.91
CA LEU A 5 17.69 20.26 -29.07
C LEU A 5 16.31 20.00 -28.46
N GLN A 6 15.57 21.04 -28.05
CA GLN A 6 14.16 20.91 -27.67
C GLN A 6 13.26 20.47 -28.84
N ARG A 7 13.50 20.93 -30.08
CA ARG A 7 12.80 20.45 -31.27
C ARG A 7 13.16 19.01 -31.65
N PHE A 8 14.42 18.61 -31.50
CA PHE A 8 14.88 17.25 -31.79
C PHE A 8 14.34 16.23 -30.78
N TRP A 9 14.39 16.54 -29.48
CA TRP A 9 13.70 15.77 -28.43
C TRP A 9 12.17 15.87 -28.52
N GLY A 10 11.65 17.00 -29.01
CA GLY A 10 10.22 17.23 -29.24
C GLY A 10 9.65 16.38 -30.38
N ASN A 11 10.45 16.11 -31.43
CA ASN A 11 10.08 15.23 -32.54
C ASN A 11 10.25 13.74 -32.20
N PHE A 12 11.20 13.38 -31.32
CA PHE A 12 11.33 12.02 -30.77
C PHE A 12 10.24 11.69 -29.73
N LYS A 13 9.67 12.70 -29.07
CA LYS A 13 8.36 12.64 -28.40
C LYS A 13 7.23 12.59 -29.44
N GLY A 14 7.25 11.57 -30.30
CA GLY A 14 6.27 11.39 -31.37
C GLY A 14 4.84 11.43 -30.83
N SER A 15 3.95 12.15 -31.53
CA SER A 15 2.55 12.28 -31.15
C SER A 15 1.85 10.91 -31.00
N ALA A 16 2.34 9.86 -31.68
CA ALA A 16 1.85 8.49 -31.54
C ALA A 16 2.19 7.86 -30.17
N PHE A 17 3.38 8.13 -29.63
CA PHE A 17 3.85 7.58 -28.36
C PHE A 17 3.09 8.14 -27.16
N LEU A 18 2.94 9.47 -27.10
CA LEU A 18 2.11 10.13 -26.09
C LEU A 18 0.64 9.76 -26.24
N LYS A 19 0.16 9.48 -27.46
CA LYS A 19 -1.20 8.97 -27.70
C LYS A 19 -1.37 7.55 -27.17
N THR A 20 -0.40 6.66 -27.33
CA THR A 20 -0.47 5.27 -26.83
C THR A 20 -0.50 5.24 -25.30
N ILE A 21 0.40 5.96 -24.63
CA ILE A 21 0.41 6.05 -23.15
C ILE A 21 -0.92 6.62 -22.65
N LYS A 22 -1.39 7.72 -23.23
CA LYS A 22 -2.68 8.32 -22.84
C LYS A 22 -3.88 7.40 -23.09
N ARG A 23 -3.83 6.54 -24.11
CA ARG A 23 -4.87 5.53 -24.37
C ARG A 23 -4.85 4.42 -23.32
N VAL A 24 -3.67 3.95 -22.91
CA VAL A 24 -3.54 2.92 -21.87
C VAL A 24 -3.93 3.49 -20.50
N ASP A 25 -3.47 4.69 -20.15
CA ASP A 25 -3.85 5.35 -18.89
C ASP A 25 -5.37 5.53 -18.79
N PHE A 26 -6.01 5.93 -19.89
CA PHE A 26 -7.47 6.04 -19.96
C PHE A 26 -8.15 4.67 -19.83
N GLY A 27 -7.65 3.64 -20.52
CA GLY A 27 -8.14 2.27 -20.39
C GLY A 27 -8.04 1.71 -18.96
N LEU A 28 -6.95 2.02 -18.25
CA LEU A 28 -6.78 1.65 -16.84
C LEU A 28 -7.80 2.36 -15.94
N ALA A 29 -8.01 3.67 -16.14
CA ALA A 29 -9.03 4.42 -15.39
C ALA A 29 -10.44 3.86 -15.63
N VAL A 30 -10.77 3.50 -16.88
CA VAL A 30 -12.06 2.89 -17.24
C VAL A 30 -12.21 1.53 -16.54
N ALA A 31 -11.19 0.68 -16.62
CA ALA A 31 -11.21 -0.65 -16.04
C ALA A 31 -11.34 -0.61 -14.51
N GLY A 32 -10.55 0.21 -13.82
CA GLY A 32 -10.63 0.33 -12.36
C GLY A 32 -11.96 0.91 -11.89
N THR A 33 -12.53 1.86 -12.62
CA THR A 33 -13.87 2.39 -12.31
C THR A 33 -14.96 1.34 -12.53
N PHE A 34 -14.86 0.57 -13.61
CA PHE A 34 -15.80 -0.52 -13.89
C PHE A 34 -15.73 -1.61 -12.81
N ILE A 35 -14.52 -1.98 -12.36
CA ILE A 35 -14.34 -2.91 -11.22
C ILE A 35 -15.01 -2.34 -9.96
N GLY A 36 -14.81 -1.05 -9.67
CA GLY A 36 -15.46 -0.38 -8.54
C GLY A 36 -17.00 -0.46 -8.61
N LEU A 37 -17.58 -0.20 -9.78
CA LEU A 37 -19.02 -0.31 -10.02
C LEU A 37 -19.53 -1.75 -9.87
N VAL A 38 -18.80 -2.74 -10.37
CA VAL A 38 -19.17 -4.16 -10.24
C VAL A 38 -19.10 -4.60 -8.78
N LEU A 39 -18.07 -4.21 -8.04
CA LEU A 39 -17.95 -4.50 -6.62
C LEU A 39 -19.08 -3.84 -5.81
N TYR A 40 -19.42 -2.59 -6.13
CA TYR A 40 -20.53 -1.89 -5.50
C TYR A 40 -21.87 -2.57 -5.78
N ALA A 41 -22.17 -2.86 -7.05
CA ALA A 41 -23.40 -3.54 -7.44
C ALA A 41 -23.50 -4.93 -6.80
N TYR A 42 -22.39 -5.68 -6.73
CA TYR A 42 -22.36 -6.96 -6.04
C TYR A 42 -22.65 -6.79 -4.55
N ALA A 43 -22.01 -5.83 -3.86
CA ALA A 43 -22.23 -5.59 -2.43
C ALA A 43 -23.69 -5.24 -2.12
N GLU A 44 -24.32 -4.35 -2.90
CA GLU A 44 -25.71 -3.96 -2.67
C GLU A 44 -26.72 -5.06 -3.04
N THR A 45 -26.49 -5.80 -4.13
CA THR A 45 -27.42 -6.87 -4.57
C THR A 45 -27.33 -8.15 -3.75
N SER A 46 -26.17 -8.39 -3.14
CA SER A 46 -25.90 -9.61 -2.40
C SER A 46 -26.53 -9.63 -0.99
N GLY A 47 -26.99 -8.49 -0.50
CA GLY A 47 -27.63 -8.34 0.81
C GLY A 47 -26.71 -8.73 1.99
N ARG A 48 -27.29 -8.80 3.19
CA ARG A 48 -26.54 -9.00 4.46
C ARG A 48 -25.85 -10.38 4.58
N ASN A 49 -26.24 -11.36 3.77
CA ASN A 49 -25.89 -12.76 3.98
C ASN A 49 -24.80 -13.30 3.05
N ALA A 50 -24.40 -12.57 2.01
CA ALA A 50 -23.44 -13.11 1.05
C ALA A 50 -22.01 -13.19 1.60
N ALA A 51 -21.40 -14.36 1.45
CA ALA A 51 -20.05 -14.61 1.94
C ALA A 51 -18.95 -13.89 1.12
N GLY A 52 -19.23 -13.50 -0.13
CA GLY A 52 -18.22 -13.14 -1.12
C GLY A 52 -17.41 -11.86 -0.83
N LEU A 53 -18.02 -10.83 -0.21
CA LEU A 53 -17.39 -9.53 0.05
C LEU A 53 -17.53 -9.03 1.49
N ARG A 54 -17.78 -9.91 2.47
CA ARG A 54 -17.95 -9.55 3.89
C ARG A 54 -16.82 -8.67 4.45
N PHE A 55 -15.60 -8.85 3.95
CA PHE A 55 -14.48 -7.98 4.34
C PHE A 55 -14.74 -6.51 4.02
N LEU A 56 -15.24 -6.18 2.82
CA LEU A 56 -15.50 -4.79 2.41
C LEU A 56 -16.65 -4.19 3.22
N GLU A 57 -17.71 -4.95 3.45
CA GLU A 57 -18.86 -4.55 4.27
C GLU A 57 -18.42 -4.27 5.72
N ASN A 58 -17.58 -5.13 6.30
CA ASN A 58 -17.06 -4.94 7.64
C ASN A 58 -16.17 -3.68 7.74
N VAL A 59 -15.37 -3.38 6.71
CA VAL A 59 -14.56 -2.15 6.68
C VAL A 59 -15.47 -0.93 6.51
N GLU A 60 -16.54 -1.01 5.73
CA GLU A 60 -17.53 0.07 5.58
C GLU A 60 -18.28 0.32 6.90
N ALA A 61 -18.73 -0.74 7.59
CA ALA A 61 -19.36 -0.66 8.91
C ALA A 61 -18.44 -0.02 9.96
N ARG A 62 -17.15 -0.43 9.99
CA ARG A 62 -16.16 0.23 10.85
C ARG A 62 -15.91 1.69 10.48
N SER A 63 -16.00 2.02 9.20
CA SER A 63 -15.93 3.42 8.76
C SER A 63 -17.11 4.24 9.28
N LEU A 64 -18.30 3.64 9.40
CA LEU A 64 -19.46 4.27 10.03
C LEU A 64 -19.23 4.45 11.53
N ASP A 65 -18.69 3.44 12.22
CA ASP A 65 -18.37 3.57 13.66
C ASP A 65 -17.37 4.69 13.92
N ALA A 66 -16.34 4.82 13.08
CA ALA A 66 -15.40 5.92 13.17
C ALA A 66 -16.09 7.29 13.04
N ARG A 67 -17.13 7.41 12.20
CA ARG A 67 -17.92 8.64 12.07
C ARG A 67 -18.73 8.94 13.34
N PHE A 68 -19.31 7.93 13.98
CA PHE A 68 -19.98 8.10 15.29
C PHE A 68 -19.01 8.58 16.36
N ASN A 69 -17.84 7.93 16.49
CA ASN A 69 -16.83 8.33 17.47
C ASN A 69 -16.28 9.75 17.18
N LEU A 70 -16.08 10.11 15.92
CA LEU A 70 -15.63 11.44 15.53
C LEU A 70 -16.68 12.53 15.79
N ARG A 71 -17.97 12.21 15.59
CA ARG A 71 -19.10 13.11 15.91
C ARG A 71 -19.25 13.31 17.42
N GLY A 72 -19.05 12.25 18.20
CA GLY A 72 -19.32 12.25 19.63
C GLY A 72 -20.82 12.37 19.93
N GLU A 73 -21.15 13.06 21.02
CA GLU A 73 -22.52 13.28 21.47
C GLU A 73 -23.23 14.34 20.62
N ARG A 74 -24.46 14.03 20.20
CA ARG A 74 -25.39 14.95 19.54
C ARG A 74 -26.49 15.38 20.52
N PRO A 75 -27.20 16.49 20.24
CA PRO A 75 -28.44 16.81 20.94
C PRO A 75 -29.42 15.64 20.90
N HIS A 76 -30.04 15.34 22.04
CA HIS A 76 -31.00 14.25 22.23
C HIS A 76 -32.19 14.73 23.06
N ASP A 77 -33.29 13.98 23.03
CA ASP A 77 -34.49 14.35 23.77
C ASP A 77 -34.27 14.25 25.28
N GLN A 78 -34.34 15.38 25.97
CA GLN A 78 -34.17 15.46 27.42
C GLN A 78 -35.37 14.88 28.18
N ASN A 79 -36.45 14.51 27.49
CA ASN A 79 -37.62 13.87 28.07
C ASN A 79 -37.47 12.36 28.18
N ILE A 80 -36.47 11.75 27.54
CA ILE A 80 -36.18 10.33 27.68
C ILE A 80 -35.24 10.14 28.87
N VAL A 81 -35.65 9.30 29.83
CA VAL A 81 -34.87 8.93 31.01
C VAL A 81 -34.86 7.43 31.17
N ILE A 82 -33.78 6.90 31.74
CA ILE A 82 -33.63 5.47 31.99
C ILE A 82 -33.76 5.22 33.51
N VAL A 83 -34.62 4.29 33.89
CA VAL A 83 -34.66 3.76 35.26
C VAL A 83 -34.05 2.36 35.23
N GLY A 84 -32.86 2.24 35.79
CA GLY A 84 -32.08 1.02 35.72
C GLY A 84 -32.24 0.15 36.95
N LEU A 85 -32.40 -1.16 36.73
CA LEU A 85 -32.11 -2.17 37.75
C LEU A 85 -30.58 -2.33 37.85
N ASP A 86 -29.98 -1.44 38.64
CA ASP A 86 -28.53 -1.28 38.82
C ASP A 86 -27.98 -2.03 40.03
N GLU A 87 -26.65 -2.02 40.20
CA GLU A 87 -25.98 -2.69 41.32
C GLU A 87 -26.49 -2.19 42.67
N LYS A 88 -26.83 -0.90 42.77
CA LYS A 88 -27.38 -0.29 43.98
C LYS A 88 -28.74 -0.90 44.33
N THR A 89 -29.60 -1.13 43.33
CA THR A 89 -30.90 -1.77 43.54
C THR A 89 -30.74 -3.23 43.96
N LEU A 90 -29.88 -4.01 43.29
CA LEU A 90 -29.65 -5.41 43.65
C LEU A 90 -29.06 -5.59 45.06
N GLN A 91 -28.22 -4.64 45.51
CA GLN A 91 -27.68 -4.67 46.87
C GLN A 91 -28.73 -4.40 47.96
N GLN A 92 -29.78 -3.64 47.65
CA GLN A 92 -30.81 -3.24 48.63
C GLN A 92 -32.05 -4.14 48.59
N VAL A 93 -32.51 -4.50 47.38
CA VAL A 93 -33.73 -5.31 47.17
C VAL A 93 -33.44 -6.81 47.24
N GLY A 94 -32.25 -7.23 46.80
CA GLY A 94 -31.81 -8.63 46.81
C GLY A 94 -31.51 -9.19 45.43
N ALA A 95 -31.40 -10.53 45.36
CA ALA A 95 -31.03 -11.23 44.14
C ALA A 95 -32.12 -11.14 43.06
N PHE A 96 -31.69 -11.06 41.81
CA PHE A 96 -32.57 -11.20 40.64
C PHE A 96 -33.08 -12.65 40.51
N PRO A 97 -34.35 -12.89 40.12
CA PRO A 97 -35.40 -11.90 39.85
C PRO A 97 -35.92 -11.22 41.13
N ILE A 98 -36.15 -9.91 41.07
CA ILE A 98 -36.69 -9.15 42.22
C ILE A 98 -38.22 -9.34 42.34
N PRO A 99 -38.81 -9.16 43.53
CA PRO A 99 -40.26 -9.34 43.73
C PRO A 99 -41.11 -8.36 42.90
N ARG A 100 -42.24 -8.83 42.33
CA ARG A 100 -43.19 -8.02 41.52
C ARG A 100 -43.78 -6.84 42.29
N ASN A 101 -43.83 -6.94 43.62
CA ASN A 101 -44.23 -5.83 44.50
C ASN A 101 -43.28 -4.62 44.40
N ASP A 102 -41.99 -4.82 44.16
CA ASP A 102 -41.04 -3.71 44.04
C ASP A 102 -41.14 -3.03 42.67
N TYR A 103 -41.45 -3.78 41.61
CA TYR A 103 -41.88 -3.19 40.33
C TYR A 103 -43.17 -2.38 40.49
N ALA A 104 -44.15 -2.90 41.24
CA ALA A 104 -45.41 -2.20 41.48
C ALA A 104 -45.20 -0.85 42.20
N LYS A 105 -44.37 -0.81 43.25
CA LYS A 105 -44.01 0.44 43.93
C LYS A 105 -43.33 1.43 42.98
N MET A 106 -42.40 0.96 42.14
CA MET A 106 -41.74 1.79 41.14
C MET A 106 -42.76 2.40 40.16
N VAL A 107 -43.67 1.58 39.61
CA VAL A 107 -44.72 2.05 38.70
C VAL A 107 -45.63 3.08 39.38
N ASP A 108 -46.07 2.81 40.61
CA ASP A 108 -46.93 3.71 41.36
C ASP A 108 -46.23 5.07 41.65
N GLU A 109 -44.94 5.08 42.03
CA GLU A 109 -44.20 6.34 42.25
C GLU A 109 -43.90 7.10 40.94
N LEU A 110 -43.60 6.42 39.83
CA LEU A 110 -43.43 7.06 38.52
C LEU A 110 -44.74 7.69 38.03
N ALA A 111 -45.86 6.98 38.17
CA ALA A 111 -47.17 7.49 37.80
C ALA A 111 -47.56 8.70 38.65
N LYS A 112 -47.32 8.64 39.97
CA LYS A 112 -47.57 9.72 40.93
C LYS A 112 -46.75 10.97 40.65
N ASP A 113 -45.49 10.82 40.20
CA ASP A 113 -44.64 11.97 39.84
C ASP A 113 -44.95 12.58 38.45
N GLY A 114 -45.71 11.84 37.63
CA GLY A 114 -46.25 12.32 36.36
C GLY A 114 -45.49 11.84 35.12
N ALA A 115 -44.90 10.64 35.16
CA ALA A 115 -44.36 9.97 33.96
C ALA A 115 -45.42 9.89 32.85
N SER A 116 -45.06 10.23 31.61
CA SER A 116 -45.99 10.17 30.48
C SER A 116 -46.21 8.74 30.00
N ILE A 117 -45.13 7.97 29.88
CA ILE A 117 -45.16 6.57 29.48
C ILE A 117 -43.98 5.86 30.14
N VAL A 118 -44.17 4.59 30.51
CA VAL A 118 -43.13 3.72 31.07
C VAL A 118 -43.00 2.47 30.19
N ALA A 119 -41.86 2.31 29.52
CA ALA A 119 -41.55 1.17 28.68
C ALA A 119 -40.67 0.18 29.44
N PHE A 120 -41.06 -1.10 29.49
CA PHE A 120 -40.32 -2.14 30.19
C PHE A 120 -39.51 -2.99 29.21
N ASP A 121 -38.18 -2.87 29.23
CA ASP A 121 -37.21 -3.79 28.64
C ASP A 121 -37.02 -5.03 29.54
N GLU A 122 -38.13 -5.67 29.89
CA GLU A 122 -38.18 -6.92 30.66
C GLU A 122 -39.52 -7.62 30.41
N ALA A 123 -39.49 -8.96 30.32
CA ALA A 123 -40.68 -9.80 30.18
C ALA A 123 -40.95 -10.64 31.43
N PHE A 124 -42.22 -10.94 31.69
CA PHE A 124 -42.70 -11.63 32.88
C PHE A 124 -43.43 -12.94 32.53
N PRO A 125 -42.70 -13.97 32.08
CA PRO A 125 -43.26 -15.18 31.43
C PRO A 125 -43.79 -16.24 32.39
N VAL A 126 -43.38 -16.16 33.65
CA VAL A 126 -43.74 -17.15 34.66
C VAL A 126 -44.35 -16.42 35.84
N PRO A 127 -45.41 -16.98 36.45
CA PRO A 127 -45.94 -16.47 37.71
C PRO A 127 -44.86 -16.42 38.77
N GLU A 128 -44.87 -15.38 39.60
CA GLU A 128 -43.90 -15.25 40.67
C GLU A 128 -44.06 -16.38 41.69
N LYS A 129 -42.95 -17.05 42.04
CA LYS A 129 -42.93 -17.99 43.16
C LYS A 129 -42.84 -17.23 44.47
N ASN A 130 -43.96 -17.13 45.17
CA ASN A 130 -44.04 -16.48 46.47
C ASN A 130 -44.21 -17.51 47.61
N SER A 131 -43.17 -17.65 48.44
CA SER A 131 -43.15 -18.60 49.56
C SER A 131 -44.22 -18.33 50.62
N ALA A 132 -44.62 -17.08 50.82
CA ALA A 132 -45.70 -16.73 51.73
C ALA A 132 -47.05 -17.21 51.19
N VAL A 133 -47.32 -17.04 49.90
CA VAL A 133 -48.54 -17.55 49.25
C VAL A 133 -48.57 -19.08 49.29
N GLU A 134 -47.46 -19.75 49.02
CA GLU A 134 -47.35 -21.21 49.11
C GLU A 134 -47.59 -21.72 50.54
N ALA A 135 -46.98 -21.07 51.54
CA ALA A 135 -47.17 -21.40 52.95
C ALA A 135 -48.63 -21.20 53.39
N LEU A 136 -49.26 -20.10 52.98
CA LEU A 136 -50.67 -19.84 53.25
C LEU A 136 -51.60 -20.83 52.54
N LYS A 137 -51.27 -21.27 51.32
CA LYS A 137 -52.03 -22.30 50.57
C LYS A 137 -51.94 -23.66 51.25
N LYS A 138 -50.75 -24.02 51.74
CA LYS A 138 -50.54 -25.23 52.53
C LYS A 138 -51.32 -25.16 53.85
N LEU A 139 -51.21 -24.04 54.58
CA LEU A 139 -51.94 -23.82 55.83
C LEU A 139 -53.45 -23.91 55.62
N GLN A 140 -53.98 -23.30 54.55
CA GLN A 140 -55.39 -23.38 54.18
C GLN A 140 -55.85 -24.83 54.01
N GLY A 141 -55.06 -25.67 53.31
CA GLY A 141 -55.37 -27.09 53.11
C GLY A 141 -55.33 -27.90 54.41
N GLU A 142 -54.40 -27.59 55.32
CA GLU A 142 -54.28 -28.28 56.61
C GLU A 142 -55.43 -27.95 57.59
N VAL A 143 -55.95 -26.72 57.54
CA VAL A 143 -57.03 -26.25 58.42
C VAL A 143 -58.42 -26.39 57.80
N GLN A 144 -58.52 -26.79 56.53
CA GLN A 144 -59.78 -26.93 55.80
C GLN A 144 -60.70 -27.97 56.49
N GLY A 145 -61.91 -27.55 56.86
CA GLY A 145 -62.86 -28.39 57.60
C GLY A 145 -62.56 -28.55 59.11
N ARG A 146 -61.50 -27.91 59.63
CA ARG A 146 -61.08 -27.96 61.04
C ARG A 146 -61.08 -26.59 61.74
N THR A 147 -61.42 -25.51 61.03
CA THR A 147 -61.42 -24.13 61.55
C THR A 147 -62.68 -23.37 61.16
N SER A 148 -62.89 -22.19 61.74
CA SER A 148 -64.06 -21.35 61.43
C SER A 148 -63.98 -20.76 60.02
N PRO A 149 -65.13 -20.49 59.36
CA PRO A 149 -65.16 -19.83 58.05
C PRO A 149 -64.42 -18.49 58.03
N GLN A 150 -64.43 -17.75 59.14
CA GLN A 150 -63.77 -16.46 59.30
C GLN A 150 -62.24 -16.58 59.20
N VAL A 151 -61.64 -17.63 59.76
CA VAL A 151 -60.19 -17.87 59.66
C VAL A 151 -59.81 -18.26 58.22
N LEU A 152 -60.63 -19.07 57.55
CA LEU A 152 -60.42 -19.38 56.13
C LEU A 152 -60.53 -18.13 55.24
N GLU A 153 -61.43 -17.20 55.57
CA GLU A 153 -61.55 -15.92 54.88
C GLU A 153 -60.33 -15.03 55.13
N GLN A 154 -59.82 -14.93 56.36
CA GLN A 154 -58.58 -14.22 56.67
C GLN A 154 -57.37 -14.81 55.94
N ILE A 155 -57.25 -16.13 55.85
CA ILE A 155 -56.19 -16.78 55.08
C ILE A 155 -56.31 -16.43 53.59
N ARG A 156 -57.52 -16.44 53.03
CA ARG A 156 -57.74 -16.04 51.63
C ARG A 156 -57.41 -14.57 51.39
N ASP A 157 -57.79 -13.68 52.31
CA ASP A 157 -57.46 -12.24 52.24
C ASP A 157 -55.93 -12.02 52.30
N LEU A 158 -55.23 -12.72 53.19
CA LEU A 158 -53.76 -12.67 53.26
C LEU A 158 -53.10 -13.25 52.01
N GLN A 159 -53.63 -14.35 51.45
CA GLN A 159 -53.14 -14.90 50.18
C GLN A 159 -53.29 -13.89 49.05
N ALA A 160 -54.47 -13.26 48.93
CA ALA A 160 -54.74 -12.26 47.90
C ALA A 160 -53.80 -11.05 48.05
N LYS A 161 -53.61 -10.54 49.27
CA LYS A 161 -52.68 -9.44 49.59
C LYS A 161 -51.21 -9.79 49.46
N SER A 162 -50.87 -11.08 49.38
CA SER A 162 -49.49 -11.54 49.21
C SER A 162 -49.19 -11.96 47.75
N ASN A 163 -50.17 -11.88 46.86
CA ASN A 163 -49.98 -12.21 45.45
C ASN A 163 -49.32 -11.04 44.70
N ASN A 164 -48.00 -11.06 44.60
CA ASN A 164 -47.22 -9.99 44.00
C ASN A 164 -47.53 -9.77 42.50
N ASP A 165 -47.91 -10.81 41.74
CA ASP A 165 -48.35 -10.65 40.35
C ASP A 165 -49.65 -9.82 40.27
N ALA A 166 -50.59 -10.05 41.18
CA ALA A 166 -51.84 -9.27 41.26
C ALA A 166 -51.58 -7.82 41.71
N ILE A 167 -50.66 -7.62 42.65
CA ILE A 167 -50.25 -6.28 43.09
C ILE A 167 -49.66 -5.49 41.92
N LEU A 168 -48.76 -6.09 41.13
CA LEU A 168 -48.21 -5.45 39.95
C LEU A 168 -49.31 -5.17 38.92
N ALA A 169 -50.18 -6.15 38.63
CA ALA A 169 -51.29 -5.98 37.70
C ALA A 169 -52.19 -4.78 38.06
N GLU A 170 -52.55 -4.62 39.35
CA GLU A 170 -53.32 -3.48 39.82
C GLU A 170 -52.57 -2.15 39.66
N SER A 171 -51.26 -2.13 39.93
CA SER A 171 -50.43 -0.94 39.74
C SER A 171 -50.32 -0.55 38.25
N LEU A 172 -50.09 -1.52 37.35
CA LEU A 172 -50.08 -1.29 35.90
C LEU A 172 -51.39 -0.67 35.41
N LYS A 173 -52.53 -1.23 35.86
CA LYS A 173 -53.86 -0.75 35.50
C LYS A 173 -54.16 0.64 36.06
N ARG A 174 -53.73 0.92 37.29
CA ARG A 174 -53.89 2.21 37.96
C ARG A 174 -53.03 3.31 37.31
N ALA A 175 -51.80 2.97 36.92
CA ALA A 175 -50.90 3.88 36.23
C ALA A 175 -51.39 4.17 34.80
N GLY A 176 -51.88 3.15 34.08
CA GLY A 176 -52.52 3.29 32.78
C GLY A 176 -51.62 3.80 31.65
N ASN A 177 -50.31 3.82 31.86
CA ASN A 177 -49.28 4.39 30.97
C ASN A 177 -48.06 3.46 30.80
N VAL A 178 -48.22 2.16 31.06
CA VAL A 178 -47.12 1.18 30.97
C VAL A 178 -47.21 0.34 29.71
N VAL A 179 -46.10 0.23 28.98
CA VAL A 179 -45.92 -0.67 27.84
C VAL A 179 -44.99 -1.80 28.27
N LEU A 180 -45.46 -3.05 28.21
CA LEU A 180 -44.64 -4.22 28.58
C LEU A 180 -44.02 -4.86 27.34
N ALA A 181 -42.80 -5.37 27.47
CA ALA A 181 -42.15 -6.07 26.39
C ALA A 181 -42.39 -7.59 26.39
N HIS A 182 -42.22 -8.21 25.23
CA HIS A 182 -42.16 -9.66 25.05
C HIS A 182 -41.05 -10.01 24.06
N LEU A 183 -40.50 -11.22 24.15
CA LEU A 183 -39.43 -11.64 23.25
C LEU A 183 -39.99 -12.59 22.20
N PHE A 184 -39.71 -12.38 20.93
CA PHE A 184 -39.94 -13.40 19.92
C PHE A 184 -38.81 -14.43 19.90
N LEU A 185 -39.13 -15.66 19.49
CA LEU A 185 -38.17 -16.76 19.47
C LEU A 185 -37.94 -17.23 18.05
N ASP A 186 -36.67 -17.37 17.70
CA ASP A 186 -36.23 -18.05 16.48
C ASP A 186 -36.69 -19.53 16.49
N PRO A 187 -36.68 -20.22 15.33
CA PRO A 187 -37.15 -21.60 15.23
C PRO A 187 -36.45 -22.59 16.18
N ASP A 188 -35.20 -22.36 16.54
CA ASP A 188 -34.42 -23.29 17.37
C ASP A 188 -34.70 -23.06 18.86
N ARG A 189 -34.83 -21.79 19.28
CA ARG A 189 -35.27 -21.42 20.63
C ARG A 189 -36.73 -21.77 20.87
N ALA A 190 -37.59 -21.62 19.86
CA ALA A 190 -39.00 -21.97 19.99
C ALA A 190 -39.21 -23.46 20.34
N LYS A 191 -38.35 -24.36 19.83
CA LYS A 191 -38.42 -25.81 20.13
C LYS A 191 -38.07 -26.15 21.58
N SER A 192 -37.25 -25.33 22.23
CA SER A 192 -36.72 -25.62 23.57
C SER A 192 -37.56 -25.02 24.70
N VAL A 193 -38.57 -24.21 24.38
CA VAL A 193 -39.37 -23.47 25.37
C VAL A 193 -40.84 -23.91 25.31
N SER A 194 -41.28 -24.65 26.34
CA SER A 194 -42.70 -24.90 26.60
C SER A 194 -43.23 -23.81 27.52
N GLN A 195 -44.18 -23.00 27.05
CA GLN A 195 -44.74 -21.90 27.82
C GLN A 195 -46.22 -22.09 28.13
N PRO A 196 -46.57 -22.37 29.41
CA PRO A 196 -47.94 -22.32 29.86
C PRO A 196 -48.54 -20.93 29.62
N GLY A 197 -49.66 -20.84 28.91
CA GLY A 197 -50.36 -19.57 28.68
C GLY A 197 -49.89 -18.77 27.46
N ALA A 198 -48.93 -19.27 26.67
CA ALA A 198 -48.50 -18.61 25.42
C ALA A 198 -49.67 -18.39 24.45
N GLU A 199 -50.59 -19.36 24.30
CA GLU A 199 -51.79 -19.20 23.47
C GLU A 199 -52.71 -18.08 23.97
N ALA A 200 -52.92 -17.98 25.30
CA ALA A 200 -53.73 -16.92 25.88
C ALA A 200 -53.07 -15.55 25.69
N TYR A 201 -51.74 -15.48 25.81
CA TYR A 201 -50.98 -14.28 25.50
C TYR A 201 -51.08 -13.92 24.01
N LEU A 202 -50.93 -14.87 23.10
CA LEU A 202 -51.05 -14.64 21.65
C LEU A 202 -52.44 -14.12 21.26
N ASN A 203 -53.49 -14.58 21.92
CA ASN A 203 -54.85 -14.03 21.73
C ASN A 203 -54.96 -12.57 22.19
N THR A 204 -54.17 -12.18 23.20
CA THR A 204 -54.09 -10.78 23.64
C THR A 204 -53.24 -9.98 22.64
N LEU A 205 -52.10 -10.54 22.24
CA LEU A 205 -51.14 -9.92 21.34
C LEU A 205 -51.72 -9.65 19.95
N SER A 206 -52.56 -10.55 19.42
CA SER A 206 -53.18 -10.39 18.10
C SER A 206 -54.04 -9.12 17.97
N MET A 207 -54.51 -8.55 19.08
CA MET A 207 -55.20 -7.26 19.11
C MET A 207 -54.26 -6.05 18.97
N HIS A 208 -52.95 -6.27 19.06
CA HIS A 208 -51.89 -5.26 19.03
C HIS A 208 -50.90 -5.48 17.86
N SER A 209 -51.27 -6.27 16.84
CA SER A 209 -50.53 -6.30 15.58
C SER A 209 -50.62 -4.95 14.86
N PHE A 210 -49.78 -4.72 13.85
CA PHE A 210 -49.92 -3.55 12.97
C PHE A 210 -51.34 -3.53 12.40
N PRO A 211 -52.16 -2.52 12.75
CA PRO A 211 -53.58 -2.54 12.41
C PRO A 211 -53.84 -2.57 10.91
N GLN A 212 -52.94 -1.95 10.14
CA GLN A 212 -53.02 -1.89 8.69
C GLN A 212 -51.65 -2.19 8.05
N VAL A 213 -51.65 -3.17 7.15
CA VAL A 213 -50.52 -3.47 6.27
C VAL A 213 -50.98 -3.34 4.82
N ILE A 214 -50.59 -2.25 4.16
CA ILE A 214 -51.04 -1.88 2.83
C ILE A 214 -49.98 -2.25 1.78
N LYS A 215 -50.39 -3.01 0.77
CA LYS A 215 -49.55 -3.25 -0.42
C LYS A 215 -49.62 -2.06 -1.38
N LEU A 216 -48.48 -1.45 -1.68
CA LEU A 216 -48.35 -0.40 -2.69
C LEU A 216 -48.57 -0.98 -4.09
N LYS A 217 -49.62 -0.53 -4.79
CA LYS A 217 -49.98 -0.99 -6.14
C LYS A 217 -49.15 -0.27 -7.22
N HIS A 218 -47.91 -0.68 -7.45
CA HIS A 218 -47.05 -0.18 -8.54
C HIS A 218 -47.05 -1.08 -9.80
N GLY A 219 -48.18 -1.73 -10.11
CA GLY A 219 -48.43 -2.33 -11.44
C GLY A 219 -48.42 -3.86 -11.50
N ARG A 220 -47.81 -4.58 -10.55
CA ARG A 220 -47.98 -6.03 -10.37
C ARG A 220 -48.43 -6.34 -8.95
N ASP A 221 -49.33 -7.31 -8.82
CA ASP A 221 -49.67 -7.89 -7.52
C ASP A 221 -48.50 -8.78 -7.08
N PHE A 222 -48.06 -8.66 -5.82
CA PHE A 222 -46.96 -9.43 -5.28
C PHE A 222 -47.39 -10.19 -4.02
N ASP A 223 -46.83 -11.37 -3.85
CA ASP A 223 -47.08 -12.20 -2.68
C ASP A 223 -46.29 -11.65 -1.47
N LEU A 224 -47.00 -11.32 -0.40
CA LEU A 224 -46.40 -10.68 0.78
C LEU A 224 -45.43 -11.62 1.51
N ASN A 225 -45.75 -12.92 1.56
CA ASN A 225 -44.93 -13.91 2.24
C ASN A 225 -43.62 -14.09 1.48
N ARG A 226 -43.72 -14.27 0.16
CA ARG A 226 -42.57 -14.40 -0.72
C ARG A 226 -41.70 -13.14 -0.69
N THR A 227 -42.30 -11.96 -0.76
CA THR A 227 -41.55 -10.71 -0.67
C THR A 227 -40.85 -10.56 0.67
N TRP A 228 -41.52 -10.86 1.79
CA TRP A 228 -40.91 -10.77 3.12
C TRP A 228 -39.75 -11.76 3.30
N LEU A 229 -39.96 -13.03 2.95
CA LEU A 229 -39.00 -14.11 3.19
C LEU A 229 -37.85 -14.11 2.18
N ASP A 230 -38.16 -14.08 0.89
CA ASP A 230 -37.18 -14.34 -0.18
C ASP A 230 -36.47 -13.06 -0.65
N VAL A 231 -37.17 -11.92 -0.61
CA VAL A 231 -36.68 -10.65 -1.19
C VAL A 231 -36.14 -9.72 -0.10
N ALA A 232 -36.99 -9.39 0.88
CA ALA A 232 -36.63 -8.50 1.98
C ALA A 232 -35.70 -9.18 3.00
N GLN A 233 -35.73 -10.52 3.09
CA GLN A 233 -35.06 -11.29 4.15
C GLN A 233 -35.48 -10.81 5.55
N GLY A 234 -36.76 -10.49 5.71
CA GLY A 234 -37.31 -9.98 6.96
C GLY A 234 -37.43 -11.08 8.02
N LEU A 235 -37.45 -10.65 9.29
CA LEU A 235 -37.49 -11.54 10.44
C LEU A 235 -38.84 -12.23 10.58
N VAL A 236 -38.82 -13.54 10.82
CA VAL A 236 -40.00 -14.35 11.12
C VAL A 236 -39.78 -15.14 12.41
N ALA A 237 -40.55 -14.78 13.42
CA ALA A 237 -40.59 -15.45 14.71
C ALA A 237 -41.41 -16.75 14.64
N GLN A 238 -41.00 -17.76 15.40
CA GLN A 238 -41.69 -19.05 15.48
C GLN A 238 -42.28 -19.34 16.87
N GLY A 239 -41.76 -18.69 17.91
CA GLY A 239 -42.26 -18.77 19.28
C GLY A 239 -42.30 -17.39 19.92
N VAL A 240 -42.88 -17.31 21.11
CA VAL A 240 -42.94 -16.07 21.90
C VAL A 240 -42.60 -16.40 23.34
N PHE A 241 -41.82 -15.55 23.99
CA PHE A 241 -41.59 -15.47 25.42
C PHE A 241 -42.55 -14.41 25.98
N ALA A 242 -43.76 -14.89 26.26
CA ALA A 242 -44.94 -14.09 26.59
C ALA A 242 -44.88 -13.51 28.00
N ASN A 243 -45.67 -12.49 28.30
CA ASN A 243 -46.00 -12.16 29.69
C ASN A 243 -47.12 -13.07 30.20
N ILE A 244 -47.23 -13.26 31.52
CA ILE A 244 -48.41 -13.93 32.09
C ILE A 244 -49.69 -13.13 31.72
N PRO A 245 -50.81 -13.80 31.38
CA PRO A 245 -52.02 -13.13 30.91
C PRO A 245 -52.54 -12.02 31.84
N LEU A 246 -52.42 -12.21 33.17
CA LEU A 246 -52.84 -11.21 34.15
C LEU A 246 -52.13 -9.86 33.99
N LEU A 247 -50.82 -9.87 33.70
CA LEU A 247 -50.05 -8.64 33.47
C LEU A 247 -50.31 -8.10 32.06
N ALA A 248 -50.49 -9.00 31.09
CA ALA A 248 -50.86 -8.64 29.72
C ALA A 248 -52.23 -7.93 29.62
N ASP A 249 -53.22 -8.33 30.41
CA ASP A 249 -54.53 -7.66 30.41
C ASP A 249 -54.51 -6.30 31.15
N SER A 250 -53.45 -6.04 31.93
CA SER A 250 -53.37 -4.89 32.84
C SER A 250 -52.49 -3.75 32.33
N ALA A 251 -51.55 -4.02 31.41
CA ALA A 251 -50.73 -2.97 30.81
C ALA A 251 -51.49 -2.22 29.71
N ARG A 252 -50.97 -1.05 29.32
CA ARG A 252 -51.58 -0.20 28.31
C ARG A 252 -51.39 -0.75 26.89
N SER A 253 -50.20 -1.29 26.61
CA SER A 253 -49.85 -1.90 25.33
C SER A 253 -48.65 -2.83 25.48
N PHE A 254 -48.27 -3.52 24.39
CA PHE A 254 -47.17 -4.47 24.34
C PHE A 254 -46.41 -4.34 23.03
N GLY A 255 -45.08 -4.43 23.09
CA GLY A 255 -44.23 -4.51 21.90
C GLY A 255 -43.08 -5.48 22.11
N PHE A 256 -42.46 -5.95 21.03
CA PHE A 256 -41.32 -6.86 21.15
C PHE A 256 -40.01 -6.08 21.36
N PHE A 257 -39.01 -6.69 22.00
CA PHE A 257 -37.72 -6.05 22.27
C PHE A 257 -36.51 -6.84 21.75
N ASP A 258 -36.75 -7.75 20.82
CA ASP A 258 -35.71 -8.47 20.09
C ASP A 258 -34.68 -7.52 19.47
N GLU A 259 -33.42 -7.93 19.56
CA GLU A 259 -32.29 -7.22 18.97
C GLU A 259 -31.43 -8.23 18.21
N GLU A 260 -30.92 -7.84 17.04
CA GLU A 260 -30.01 -8.65 16.25
C GLU A 260 -28.73 -7.86 15.92
N PRO A 261 -27.55 -8.41 16.18
CA PRO A 261 -26.31 -7.76 15.79
C PRO A 261 -26.12 -7.79 14.26
N ASP A 262 -25.42 -6.79 13.74
CA ASP A 262 -24.89 -6.84 12.38
C ASP A 262 -23.93 -8.04 12.21
N PRO A 263 -23.59 -8.45 10.97
CA PRO A 263 -22.68 -9.58 10.71
C PRO A 263 -21.30 -9.48 11.40
N ASP A 264 -20.88 -8.29 11.82
CA ASP A 264 -19.64 -8.06 12.57
C ASP A 264 -19.81 -8.12 14.10
N GLY A 265 -21.00 -8.42 14.59
CA GLY A 265 -21.35 -8.55 16.01
C GLY A 265 -21.75 -7.24 16.70
N SER A 266 -21.86 -6.12 15.98
CA SER A 266 -22.24 -4.83 16.57
C SER A 266 -23.70 -4.49 16.33
N TYR A 267 -24.35 -3.90 17.33
CA TYR A 267 -25.74 -3.48 17.29
C TYR A 267 -25.80 -2.05 16.73
N ARG A 268 -26.26 -1.92 15.48
CA ARG A 268 -26.43 -0.62 14.80
C ARG A 268 -27.86 -0.38 14.32
N ARG A 269 -28.72 -1.39 14.42
CA ARG A 269 -30.06 -1.38 13.86
C ARG A 269 -31.08 -1.71 14.93
N ALA A 270 -32.20 -1.03 14.87
CA ALA A 270 -33.40 -1.35 15.63
C ALA A 270 -34.33 -2.16 14.72
N ILE A 271 -34.96 -3.20 15.27
CA ILE A 271 -35.99 -3.96 14.56
C ILE A 271 -37.32 -3.26 14.87
N LEU A 272 -37.98 -2.68 13.88
CA LEU A 272 -39.22 -1.93 14.11
C LEU A 272 -40.46 -2.80 14.03
N MET A 273 -40.37 -3.89 13.26
CA MET A 273 -41.45 -4.83 13.04
C MET A 273 -40.92 -6.26 12.88
N VAL A 274 -41.65 -7.22 13.42
CA VAL A 274 -41.38 -8.66 13.26
C VAL A 274 -42.65 -9.33 12.80
N ARG A 275 -42.52 -10.32 11.91
CA ARG A 275 -43.64 -11.18 11.57
C ARG A 275 -43.66 -12.40 12.49
N TYR A 276 -44.82 -12.76 13.01
CA TYR A 276 -44.98 -13.99 13.79
C TYR A 276 -45.61 -15.10 12.96
N GLN A 277 -44.85 -16.16 12.70
CA GLN A 277 -45.29 -17.30 11.87
C GLN A 277 -45.94 -16.83 10.55
N ASP A 278 -47.07 -17.42 10.18
CA ASP A 278 -47.88 -17.01 9.03
C ASP A 278 -48.90 -15.90 9.37
N GLN A 279 -48.86 -15.36 10.60
CA GLN A 279 -49.76 -14.30 11.08
C GLN A 279 -49.29 -12.89 10.65
N ASP A 280 -49.82 -11.89 11.37
CA ASP A 280 -49.56 -10.47 11.17
C ASP A 280 -48.15 -10.03 11.61
N PHE A 281 -47.88 -8.76 11.32
CA PHE A 281 -46.69 -8.07 11.78
C PHE A 281 -46.95 -7.39 13.12
N TYR A 282 -45.96 -7.43 13.99
CA TYR A 282 -46.05 -6.86 15.33
C TYR A 282 -45.05 -5.72 15.47
N PRO A 283 -45.41 -4.62 16.15
CA PRO A 283 -44.53 -3.48 16.41
C PRO A 283 -43.57 -3.75 17.57
N SER A 284 -42.40 -3.11 17.52
CA SER A 284 -41.45 -3.14 18.64
C SER A 284 -41.96 -2.36 19.85
N LEU A 285 -41.35 -2.61 21.01
CA LEU A 285 -41.54 -1.86 22.25
C LEU A 285 -41.40 -0.35 22.00
N ASP A 286 -40.43 0.03 21.18
CA ASP A 286 -40.11 1.42 20.88
C ASP A 286 -41.23 2.09 20.06
N VAL A 287 -41.74 1.39 19.03
CA VAL A 287 -42.86 1.86 18.20
C VAL A 287 -44.12 2.02 19.05
N GLU A 288 -44.46 1.03 19.87
CA GLU A 288 -45.63 1.11 20.75
C GLU A 288 -45.48 2.18 21.83
N THR A 289 -44.28 2.39 22.36
CA THR A 289 -44.02 3.47 23.32
C THR A 289 -44.33 4.82 22.72
N VAL A 290 -43.86 5.09 21.49
CA VAL A 290 -44.15 6.36 20.78
C VAL A 290 -45.63 6.45 20.39
N ARG A 291 -46.24 5.35 19.93
CA ARG A 291 -47.67 5.28 19.60
C ARG A 291 -48.54 5.67 20.78
N GLN A 292 -48.29 5.05 21.93
CA GLN A 292 -49.05 5.30 23.17
C GLN A 292 -48.79 6.69 23.74
N LEU A 293 -47.53 7.16 23.69
CA LEU A 293 -47.17 8.51 24.13
C LEU A 293 -47.91 9.59 23.33
N ARG A 294 -47.97 9.45 22.01
CA ARG A 294 -48.63 10.41 21.10
C ARG A 294 -50.13 10.15 20.96
N ASN A 295 -50.66 9.11 21.61
CA ASN A 295 -52.05 8.68 21.52
C ASN A 295 -52.51 8.47 20.07
N ILE A 296 -51.64 7.86 19.26
CA ILE A 296 -51.89 7.54 17.84
C ILE A 296 -52.89 6.39 17.78
N LYS A 297 -53.97 6.58 17.01
CA LYS A 297 -55.03 5.58 16.86
C LYS A 297 -54.56 4.43 15.96
N ASP A 298 -55.27 3.30 16.03
CA ASP A 298 -54.96 2.13 15.22
C ASP A 298 -55.00 2.43 13.71
N ASP A 299 -55.98 3.23 13.27
CA ASP A 299 -56.11 3.63 11.86
C ASP A 299 -54.96 4.52 11.35
N ASP A 300 -54.19 5.12 12.26
CA ASP A 300 -53.07 6.02 11.97
C ASP A 300 -51.71 5.31 12.16
N LEU A 301 -51.69 3.99 12.36
CA LEU A 301 -50.49 3.15 12.38
C LEU A 301 -50.53 2.19 11.20
N ILE A 302 -49.78 2.51 10.15
CA ILE A 302 -49.86 1.80 8.86
C ILE A 302 -48.47 1.40 8.37
N VAL A 303 -48.31 0.15 7.95
CA VAL A 303 -47.12 -0.32 7.23
C VAL A 303 -47.41 -0.36 5.73
N TYR A 304 -46.57 0.28 4.93
CA TYR A 304 -46.64 0.19 3.48
C TYR A 304 -45.57 -0.77 2.96
N MET A 305 -46.03 -1.78 2.23
CA MET A 305 -45.22 -2.84 1.64
C MET A 305 -45.13 -2.64 0.14
N ALA A 306 -43.91 -2.69 -0.41
CA ALA A 306 -43.60 -2.69 -1.84
C ALA A 306 -43.08 -4.08 -2.28
N GLU A 307 -42.81 -4.25 -3.58
CA GLU A 307 -42.35 -5.53 -4.16
C GLU A 307 -41.03 -6.05 -3.55
N ASN A 308 -40.23 -5.13 -2.97
CA ASN A 308 -38.92 -5.38 -2.37
C ASN A 308 -38.95 -5.50 -0.83
N GLY A 309 -40.08 -5.25 -0.16
CA GLY A 309 -40.18 -5.27 1.31
C GLY A 309 -40.93 -4.05 1.86
N VAL A 310 -40.57 -3.60 3.06
CA VAL A 310 -41.12 -2.37 3.64
C VAL A 310 -40.67 -1.16 2.83
N ASP A 311 -41.61 -0.27 2.52
CA ASP A 311 -41.32 1.05 1.92
C ASP A 311 -41.27 2.14 3.01
N HIS A 312 -42.29 2.19 3.86
CA HIS A 312 -42.35 3.09 5.02
C HIS A 312 -43.42 2.64 6.03
N ILE A 313 -43.34 3.22 7.23
CA ILE A 313 -44.32 3.08 8.31
C ILE A 313 -44.84 4.49 8.61
N GLU A 314 -46.16 4.68 8.53
CA GLU A 314 -46.84 5.87 9.03
C GLU A 314 -47.12 5.67 10.52
N LEU A 315 -46.55 6.55 11.36
CA LEU A 315 -46.75 6.57 12.81
C LEU A 315 -47.43 7.89 13.17
N GLY A 316 -48.75 7.95 12.93
CA GLY A 316 -49.50 9.19 13.00
C GLY A 316 -49.02 10.19 11.95
N PRO A 317 -48.56 11.39 12.35
CA PRO A 317 -48.06 12.39 11.40
C PRO A 317 -46.63 12.10 10.90
N GLU A 318 -45.87 11.21 11.54
CA GLU A 318 -44.46 10.97 11.19
C GLU A 318 -44.33 9.86 10.14
N LEU A 319 -43.35 10.03 9.25
CA LEU A 319 -43.03 9.04 8.23
C LEU A 319 -41.69 8.35 8.52
N VAL A 320 -41.75 7.12 9.00
CA VAL A 320 -40.56 6.31 9.29
C VAL A 320 -40.21 5.47 8.06
N ARG A 321 -38.95 5.56 7.59
CA ARG A 321 -38.46 4.81 6.42
C ARG A 321 -37.41 3.78 6.85
N PRO A 322 -37.82 2.58 7.32
CA PRO A 322 -36.89 1.50 7.59
C PRO A 322 -36.28 0.94 6.30
N ALA A 323 -35.30 0.07 6.45
CA ALA A 323 -34.87 -0.83 5.41
C ALA A 323 -35.98 -1.83 5.06
N HIS A 324 -35.82 -2.49 3.91
CA HIS A 324 -36.84 -3.39 3.35
C HIS A 324 -37.21 -4.57 4.26
N ASP A 325 -36.32 -4.96 5.18
CA ASP A 325 -36.51 -6.01 6.18
C ASP A 325 -37.21 -5.53 7.47
N GLY A 326 -37.65 -4.27 7.53
CA GLY A 326 -38.30 -3.68 8.71
C GLY A 326 -37.33 -3.20 9.80
N THR A 327 -36.02 -3.22 9.55
CA THR A 327 -35.02 -2.67 10.47
C THR A 327 -34.66 -1.23 10.14
N ALA A 328 -34.22 -0.43 11.10
CA ALA A 328 -33.78 0.94 10.89
C ALA A 328 -32.41 1.19 11.53
N LEU A 329 -31.53 1.93 10.83
CA LEU A 329 -30.20 2.25 11.34
C LEU A 329 -30.29 3.31 12.44
N ILE A 330 -29.88 2.92 13.65
CA ILE A 330 -29.92 3.79 14.82
C ILE A 330 -28.93 4.93 14.63
N ASN A 331 -29.43 6.16 14.74
CA ASN A 331 -28.60 7.35 14.77
C ASN A 331 -28.29 7.71 16.22
N PHE A 332 -27.34 6.99 16.81
CA PHE A 332 -26.98 7.08 18.22
C PHE A 332 -26.76 8.51 18.71
N ALA A 333 -27.39 8.87 19.82
CA ALA A 333 -27.23 10.16 20.48
C ALA A 333 -25.80 10.35 21.00
N GLY A 334 -25.17 9.30 21.52
CA GLY A 334 -23.83 9.36 22.08
C GLY A 334 -23.39 8.04 22.74
N PRO A 335 -22.23 8.06 23.41
CA PRO A 335 -21.74 6.92 24.19
C PRO A 335 -22.65 6.58 25.38
N TYR A 336 -22.47 5.41 26.00
CA TYR A 336 -23.27 4.95 27.16
C TYR A 336 -23.40 6.02 28.25
N LYS A 337 -24.60 6.13 28.84
CA LYS A 337 -25.05 7.22 29.73
C LYS A 337 -25.15 8.58 29.03
N THR A 338 -25.62 8.59 27.79
CA THR A 338 -26.05 9.82 27.14
C THR A 338 -27.36 10.31 27.74
N TYR A 339 -28.33 9.41 27.90
CA TYR A 339 -29.59 9.70 28.58
C TYR A 339 -29.42 9.67 30.10
N LYS A 340 -30.29 10.41 30.81
CA LYS A 340 -30.20 10.48 32.28
C LYS A 340 -30.67 9.19 32.92
N HIS A 341 -29.84 8.62 33.78
CA HIS A 341 -30.10 7.37 34.49
C HIS A 341 -30.52 7.62 35.95
N TYR A 342 -31.48 6.82 36.41
CA TYR A 342 -31.96 6.76 37.78
C TYR A 342 -31.96 5.31 38.26
N SER A 343 -31.60 5.10 39.53
CA SER A 343 -31.64 3.78 40.14
C SER A 343 -33.09 3.41 40.49
N MET A 344 -33.53 2.19 40.17
CA MET A 344 -34.87 1.70 40.52
C MET A 344 -35.15 1.86 42.02
N ILE A 345 -34.18 1.56 42.90
CA ILE A 345 -34.39 1.71 44.35
C ILE A 345 -34.57 3.16 44.79
N ASP A 346 -33.96 4.12 44.09
CA ASP A 346 -34.21 5.53 44.38
C ASP A 346 -35.61 5.96 43.96
N VAL A 347 -36.16 5.35 42.93
CA VAL A 347 -37.56 5.57 42.52
C VAL A 347 -38.52 4.96 43.53
N ILE A 348 -38.30 3.71 43.94
CA ILE A 348 -39.12 3.01 44.94
C ILE A 348 -39.16 3.77 46.27
N ASP A 349 -38.00 4.27 46.73
CA ASP A 349 -37.89 4.99 48.00
C ASP A 349 -38.29 6.48 47.90
N GLY A 350 -38.70 6.96 46.72
CA GLY A 350 -39.02 8.37 46.49
C GLY A 350 -37.82 9.32 46.65
N ARG A 351 -36.58 8.83 46.48
CA ARG A 351 -35.32 9.58 46.59
C ARG A 351 -34.99 10.36 45.32
N PHE A 352 -35.93 11.16 44.84
CA PHE A 352 -35.76 12.08 43.71
C PHE A 352 -36.51 13.39 43.95
N THR A 353 -36.25 14.42 43.14
CA THR A 353 -36.93 15.71 43.31
C THR A 353 -38.36 15.62 42.75
N PRO A 354 -39.41 16.08 43.45
CA PRO A 354 -40.77 16.07 42.91
C PRO A 354 -40.87 16.75 41.54
N GLY A 355 -41.57 16.12 40.60
CA GLY A 355 -41.69 16.53 39.21
C GLY A 355 -40.51 16.12 38.31
N THR A 356 -39.60 15.25 38.78
CA THR A 356 -38.47 14.74 37.99
C THR A 356 -38.95 13.98 36.75
N PHE A 357 -39.96 13.14 36.91
CA PHE A 357 -40.52 12.30 35.85
C PHE A 357 -41.70 12.95 35.14
N ARG A 358 -42.09 14.17 35.51
CA ARG A 358 -43.18 14.90 34.86
C ARG A 358 -42.93 15.05 33.36
N ASN A 359 -43.86 14.56 32.56
CA ASN A 359 -43.80 14.56 31.10
C ASN A 359 -42.58 13.79 30.51
N LYS A 360 -42.01 12.86 31.28
CA LYS A 360 -40.88 12.04 30.85
C LYS A 360 -41.34 10.70 30.28
N ILE A 361 -40.57 10.23 29.29
CA ILE A 361 -40.60 8.87 28.78
C ILE A 361 -39.60 8.10 29.61
N VAL A 362 -40.07 7.12 30.37
CA VAL A 362 -39.24 6.30 31.24
C VAL A 362 -38.99 4.97 30.54
N VAL A 363 -37.75 4.66 30.23
CA VAL A 363 -37.35 3.32 29.77
C VAL A 363 -36.76 2.58 30.96
N PHE A 364 -37.38 1.48 31.34
CA PHE A 364 -36.98 0.65 32.46
C PHE A 364 -36.32 -0.63 31.97
N GLY A 365 -35.19 -1.04 32.57
CA GLY A 365 -34.53 -2.29 32.21
C GLY A 365 -33.31 -2.63 33.07
N PRO A 366 -32.72 -3.83 32.90
CA PRO A 366 -31.53 -4.26 33.62
C PRO A 366 -30.28 -3.49 33.18
N THR A 367 -29.65 -2.77 34.13
CA THR A 367 -28.42 -1.99 33.89
C THR A 367 -27.24 -2.45 34.73
N ALA A 368 -27.45 -3.38 35.67
CA ALA A 368 -26.37 -3.98 36.44
C ALA A 368 -25.57 -4.97 35.56
N VAL A 369 -24.24 -4.94 35.63
CA VAL A 369 -23.35 -5.74 34.76
C VAL A 369 -23.64 -7.25 34.82
N ALA A 370 -24.12 -7.76 35.95
CA ALA A 370 -24.39 -9.19 36.13
C ALA A 370 -25.67 -9.70 35.45
N ILE A 371 -26.61 -8.81 35.12
CA ILE A 371 -27.93 -9.15 34.57
C ILE A 371 -28.31 -8.34 33.33
N GLY A 372 -27.59 -7.24 33.07
CA GLY A 372 -27.80 -6.35 31.96
C GLY A 372 -27.18 -6.88 30.69
N ASP A 373 -27.84 -6.56 29.58
CA ASP A 373 -27.47 -7.00 28.26
C ASP A 373 -26.42 -6.05 27.67
N ILE A 374 -25.14 -6.38 27.85
CA ILE A 374 -24.04 -5.60 27.27
C ILE A 374 -24.01 -5.80 25.76
N ARG A 375 -24.13 -4.69 25.03
CA ARG A 375 -24.15 -4.62 23.57
C ARG A 375 -22.91 -3.92 23.03
N ASN A 376 -22.34 -4.48 21.98
CA ASN A 376 -21.28 -3.82 21.23
C ASN A 376 -21.91 -2.83 20.26
N THR A 377 -21.71 -1.53 20.46
CA THR A 377 -22.28 -0.47 19.62
C THR A 377 -21.15 0.33 18.94
N PRO A 378 -21.45 1.29 18.04
CA PRO A 378 -20.43 2.13 17.44
C PRO A 378 -19.53 2.87 18.44
N PHE A 379 -20.00 3.12 19.67
CA PHE A 379 -19.22 3.76 20.73
C PHE A 379 -18.44 2.75 21.55
N LEU A 380 -17.15 2.58 21.24
CA LEU A 380 -16.26 1.64 21.95
C LEU A 380 -15.78 2.16 23.32
N ILE A 381 -15.83 3.48 23.53
CA ILE A 381 -15.33 4.16 24.73
C ILE A 381 -16.47 4.97 25.35
N SER A 382 -16.70 4.82 26.65
CA SER A 382 -17.71 5.56 27.41
C SER A 382 -17.31 7.02 27.62
N LYS A 383 -18.22 7.88 28.09
CA LYS A 383 -17.92 9.28 28.48
C LYS A 383 -16.75 9.37 29.49
N GLU A 384 -16.50 8.30 30.24
CA GLU A 384 -15.51 8.22 31.31
C GLU A 384 -14.16 7.62 30.84
N GLY A 385 -13.98 7.40 29.54
CA GLY A 385 -12.72 6.91 28.95
C GLY A 385 -12.46 5.41 29.15
N ARG A 386 -13.47 4.64 29.58
CA ARG A 386 -13.40 3.18 29.74
C ARG A 386 -14.07 2.49 28.55
N ARG A 387 -13.87 1.18 28.40
CA ARG A 387 -14.67 0.40 27.45
C ARG A 387 -16.15 0.61 27.80
N ALA A 388 -16.96 0.99 26.82
CA ALA A 388 -18.38 1.23 27.05
C ALA A 388 -19.10 -0.12 27.18
N ASP A 389 -19.67 -0.38 28.35
CA ASP A 389 -20.63 -1.46 28.56
C ASP A 389 -22.02 -0.90 28.20
N TYR A 390 -22.29 -0.75 26.90
CA TYR A 390 -23.55 -0.19 26.41
C TYR A 390 -24.70 -1.14 26.73
N MET A 391 -25.66 -0.73 27.56
CA MET A 391 -26.77 -1.59 27.95
C MET A 391 -27.91 -1.56 26.92
N GLY A 392 -28.57 -2.70 26.69
CA GLY A 392 -29.72 -2.83 25.76
C GLY A 392 -30.82 -1.77 25.98
N VAL A 393 -31.14 -1.46 27.24
CA VAL A 393 -32.12 -0.41 27.59
C VAL A 393 -31.81 0.96 26.96
N GLU A 394 -30.53 1.29 26.72
CA GLU A 394 -30.16 2.54 26.08
C GLU A 394 -30.27 2.47 24.55
N LEU A 395 -30.29 1.28 23.94
CA LEU A 395 -30.67 1.12 22.52
C LEU A 395 -32.13 1.52 22.31
N HIS A 396 -33.05 1.05 23.17
CA HIS A 396 -34.45 1.48 23.16
C HIS A 396 -34.60 3.01 23.30
N ALA A 397 -33.86 3.64 24.22
CA ALA A 397 -33.85 5.09 24.35
C ALA A 397 -33.41 5.80 23.06
N ASN A 398 -32.42 5.29 22.34
CA ASN A 398 -32.01 5.83 21.03
C ASN A 398 -33.06 5.60 19.95
N THR A 399 -33.68 4.42 19.90
CA THR A 399 -34.75 4.11 18.93
C THR A 399 -35.95 5.03 19.14
N ILE A 400 -36.37 5.24 20.39
CA ILE A 400 -37.44 6.17 20.75
C ILE A 400 -37.06 7.61 20.36
N ASP A 401 -35.84 8.10 20.66
CA ASP A 401 -35.38 9.43 20.22
C ASP A 401 -35.41 9.54 18.68
N ASN A 402 -35.01 8.50 17.95
CA ASN A 402 -35.05 8.50 16.48
C ASN A 402 -36.47 8.48 15.92
N LEU A 403 -37.41 7.77 16.56
CA LEU A 403 -38.83 7.73 16.18
C LEU A 403 -39.54 9.07 16.45
N LEU A 404 -39.26 9.70 17.60
CA LEU A 404 -39.85 10.99 17.95
C LEU A 404 -39.40 12.14 17.04
N HIS A 405 -38.27 11.96 16.37
CA HIS A 405 -37.65 12.98 15.54
C HIS A 405 -37.39 12.47 14.12
N ALA A 406 -38.25 11.57 13.63
CA ALA A 406 -38.12 10.94 12.31
C ALA A 406 -38.10 11.97 11.16
N ASP A 407 -38.94 13.02 11.27
CA ASP A 407 -39.00 14.12 10.31
C ASP A 407 -37.92 15.21 10.52
N GLU A 408 -37.23 15.20 11.67
CA GLU A 408 -36.15 16.16 11.93
C GLU A 408 -34.88 15.80 11.16
N ARG A 409 -34.38 16.76 10.38
CA ARG A 409 -33.20 16.61 9.53
C ARG A 409 -31.97 16.21 10.37
N GLY A 410 -31.45 15.00 10.14
CA GLY A 410 -30.23 14.51 10.76
C GLY A 410 -30.38 13.97 12.19
N ARG A 411 -31.61 13.94 12.75
CA ARG A 411 -31.86 13.45 14.11
C ARG A 411 -32.60 12.12 14.17
N GLY A 412 -33.49 11.84 13.21
CA GLY A 412 -34.10 10.53 13.02
C GLY A 412 -33.08 9.44 12.65
N PHE A 413 -33.59 8.25 12.29
CA PHE A 413 -32.76 7.13 11.84
C PHE A 413 -31.83 7.52 10.68
N LEU A 414 -30.67 6.85 10.60
CA LEU A 414 -29.78 7.04 9.47
C LEU A 414 -30.45 6.50 8.20
N ARG A 415 -30.36 7.29 7.13
CA ARG A 415 -30.95 6.98 5.84
C ARG A 415 -29.96 6.26 4.95
N ARG A 416 -30.41 5.13 4.40
CA ARG A 416 -29.72 4.33 3.39
C ARG A 416 -30.78 3.73 2.47
N GLY A 417 -31.00 4.36 1.32
CA GLY A 417 -31.84 3.80 0.26
C GLY A 417 -31.41 4.26 -1.12
N TYR A 418 -32.32 4.21 -2.09
CA TYR A 418 -32.02 4.48 -3.50
C TYR A 418 -31.34 5.83 -3.78
N ARG A 419 -31.65 6.86 -2.98
CA ARG A 419 -31.04 8.18 -3.15
C ARG A 419 -29.57 8.18 -2.75
N GLU A 420 -29.25 7.60 -1.61
CA GLU A 420 -27.88 7.45 -1.11
C GLU A 420 -27.06 6.53 -2.01
N GLU A 421 -27.65 5.44 -2.48
CA GLU A 421 -27.01 4.53 -3.44
C GLU A 421 -26.70 5.20 -4.78
N ALA A 422 -27.62 6.01 -5.30
CA ALA A 422 -27.39 6.78 -6.52
C ALA A 422 -26.26 7.81 -6.34
N ILE A 423 -26.15 8.43 -5.16
CA ILE A 423 -25.06 9.34 -4.82
C ILE A 423 -23.72 8.59 -4.78
N ASP A 424 -23.67 7.40 -4.19
CA ASP A 424 -22.47 6.57 -4.15
C ASP A 424 -22.00 6.18 -5.56
N LEU A 425 -22.93 5.77 -6.44
CA LEU A 425 -22.63 5.50 -7.85
C LEU A 425 -22.05 6.73 -8.55
N CYS A 426 -22.62 7.92 -8.29
CA CYS A 426 -22.08 9.18 -8.81
C CYS A 426 -20.66 9.44 -8.31
N PHE A 427 -20.36 9.15 -7.03
CA PHE A 427 -19.00 9.29 -6.50
C PHE A 427 -18.03 8.28 -7.12
N ILE A 428 -18.42 7.02 -7.32
CA ILE A 428 -17.57 6.03 -7.99
C ILE A 428 -17.22 6.48 -9.40
N VAL A 429 -18.21 6.98 -10.17
CA VAL A 429 -17.99 7.48 -11.52
C VAL A 429 -17.13 8.76 -11.50
N ALA A 430 -17.42 9.72 -10.62
CA ALA A 430 -16.69 11.00 -10.56
C ALA A 430 -15.25 10.83 -10.10
N LEU A 431 -15.01 10.06 -9.03
CA LEU A 431 -13.68 9.78 -8.50
C LEU A 431 -12.92 8.80 -9.40
N GLY A 432 -13.62 7.82 -9.98
CA GLY A 432 -13.03 6.84 -10.88
C GLY A 432 -12.60 7.46 -12.21
N PHE A 433 -13.56 7.92 -13.02
CA PHE A 433 -13.29 8.47 -14.35
C PHE A 433 -12.72 9.88 -14.29
N GLY A 434 -13.31 10.77 -13.47
CA GLY A 434 -12.91 12.17 -13.40
C GLY A 434 -11.46 12.32 -12.91
N LEU A 435 -11.16 11.77 -11.72
CA LEU A 435 -9.80 11.83 -11.18
C LEU A 435 -8.84 10.83 -11.83
N GLY A 436 -9.30 9.67 -12.29
CA GLY A 436 -8.48 8.78 -13.11
C GLY A 436 -7.98 9.46 -14.40
N TYR A 437 -8.86 10.20 -15.08
CA TYR A 437 -8.47 11.04 -16.21
C TYR A 437 -7.50 12.15 -15.79
N TRP A 438 -7.71 12.81 -14.65
CA TRP A 438 -6.78 13.80 -14.12
C TRP A 438 -5.38 13.22 -13.88
N PHE A 439 -5.27 12.07 -13.20
CA PHE A 439 -4.01 11.36 -12.96
C PHE A 439 -3.31 10.98 -14.27
N SER A 440 -4.07 10.65 -15.33
CA SER A 440 -3.54 10.41 -16.67
C SER A 440 -2.95 11.66 -17.36
N ARG A 441 -3.10 12.86 -16.80
CA ARG A 441 -2.62 14.11 -17.41
C ARG A 441 -1.61 14.87 -16.58
N THR A 442 -1.50 14.56 -15.30
CA THR A 442 -0.62 15.25 -14.38
C THR A 442 0.67 14.48 -14.09
N PRO A 443 1.78 15.18 -13.74
CA PRO A 443 2.98 14.52 -13.24
C PRO A 443 2.73 13.80 -11.90
N PRO A 444 3.59 12.82 -11.52
CA PRO A 444 3.37 11.99 -10.34
C PRO A 444 3.18 12.76 -9.04
N LEU A 445 4.03 13.75 -8.75
CA LEU A 445 3.92 14.55 -7.51
C LEU A 445 2.57 15.25 -7.37
N THR A 446 2.11 15.89 -8.46
CA THR A 446 0.80 16.55 -8.46
C THR A 446 -0.35 15.55 -8.40
N ALA A 447 -0.21 14.37 -9.03
CA ALA A 447 -1.19 13.29 -8.92
C ALA A 447 -1.32 12.82 -7.46
N THR A 448 -0.20 12.57 -6.77
CA THR A 448 -0.17 12.19 -5.36
C THR A 448 -0.81 13.25 -4.46
N LEU A 449 -0.47 14.53 -4.65
CA LEU A 449 -1.08 15.62 -3.88
C LEU A 449 -2.59 15.72 -4.15
N SER A 450 -3.01 15.60 -5.40
CA SER A 450 -4.44 15.61 -5.75
C SER A 450 -5.21 14.41 -5.19
N LEU A 451 -4.58 13.23 -5.06
CA LEU A 451 -5.17 12.07 -4.39
C LEU A 451 -5.42 12.37 -2.91
N ILE A 452 -4.43 12.90 -2.19
CA ILE A 452 -4.55 13.22 -0.77
C ILE A 452 -5.66 14.26 -0.55
N VAL A 453 -5.68 15.32 -1.36
CA VAL A 453 -6.71 16.37 -1.28
C VAL A 453 -8.09 15.79 -1.62
N ALA A 454 -8.21 14.97 -2.66
CA ALA A 454 -9.47 14.35 -3.04
C ALA A 454 -10.01 13.41 -1.96
N LEU A 455 -9.15 12.59 -1.34
CA LEU A 455 -9.53 11.73 -0.23
C LEU A 455 -9.99 12.55 0.98
N ALA A 456 -9.25 13.61 1.35
CA ALA A 456 -9.64 14.48 2.46
C ALA A 456 -10.98 15.18 2.21
N LEU A 457 -11.19 15.72 1.01
CA LEU A 457 -12.46 16.34 0.62
C LEU A 457 -13.61 15.32 0.62
N PHE A 458 -13.38 14.13 0.05
CA PHE A 458 -14.39 13.08 0.02
C PHE A 458 -14.76 12.59 1.42
N SER A 459 -13.78 12.36 2.30
CA SER A 459 -14.00 12.06 3.72
C SER A 459 -14.82 13.16 4.41
N GLY A 460 -14.50 14.44 4.14
CA GLY A 460 -15.25 15.57 4.67
C GLY A 460 -16.71 15.61 4.19
N ILE A 461 -16.96 15.34 2.91
CA ILE A 461 -18.31 15.28 2.33
C ILE A 461 -19.12 14.14 2.94
N VAL A 462 -18.55 12.94 3.00
CA VAL A 462 -19.20 11.76 3.58
C VAL A 462 -19.49 11.97 5.07
N TYR A 463 -18.54 12.53 5.83
CA TYR A 463 -18.75 12.87 7.23
C TYR A 463 -19.79 13.97 7.42
N GLY A 464 -19.80 15.00 6.57
CA GLY A 464 -20.82 16.06 6.59
C GLY A 464 -22.22 15.54 6.30
N ALA A 465 -22.36 14.65 5.30
CA ALA A 465 -23.63 14.01 4.98
C ALA A 465 -24.15 13.15 6.15
N PHE A 466 -23.27 12.42 6.81
CA PHE A 466 -23.59 11.65 8.01
C PHE A 466 -24.00 12.56 9.18
N SER A 467 -23.18 13.55 9.53
CA SER A 467 -23.34 14.35 10.75
C SER A 467 -24.50 15.35 10.69
N TYR A 468 -24.73 15.98 9.54
CA TYR A 468 -25.77 17.01 9.39
C TYR A 468 -27.07 16.52 8.76
N PHE A 469 -27.00 15.48 7.90
CA PHE A 469 -28.18 14.99 7.17
C PHE A 469 -28.62 13.59 7.59
N GLY A 470 -27.85 12.90 8.45
CA GLY A 470 -28.15 11.53 8.84
C GLY A 470 -28.06 10.55 7.66
N MET A 471 -27.26 10.85 6.64
CA MET A 471 -27.12 9.99 5.45
C MET A 471 -25.90 9.08 5.59
N TRP A 472 -26.09 7.77 5.40
CA TRP A 472 -24.97 6.84 5.32
C TRP A 472 -24.56 6.65 3.86
N LEU A 473 -23.54 7.39 3.45
CA LEU A 473 -22.86 7.24 2.15
C LEU A 473 -21.68 6.27 2.25
N SER A 474 -21.48 5.45 1.22
CA SER A 474 -20.37 4.50 1.15
C SER A 474 -19.04 5.24 1.03
N PHE A 475 -18.06 4.86 1.84
CA PHE A 475 -16.72 5.43 1.77
C PHE A 475 -15.73 4.48 1.09
N VAL A 476 -15.78 3.20 1.45
CA VAL A 476 -14.74 2.21 1.13
C VAL A 476 -14.62 1.97 -0.37
N ILE A 477 -15.72 1.77 -1.08
CA ILE A 477 -15.68 1.44 -2.51
C ILE A 477 -15.31 2.67 -3.36
N PRO A 478 -15.91 3.86 -3.18
CA PRO A 478 -15.48 5.05 -3.92
C PRO A 478 -14.02 5.44 -3.65
N ALA A 479 -13.57 5.42 -2.39
CA ALA A 479 -12.17 5.71 -2.03
C ALA A 479 -11.21 4.63 -2.56
N GLY A 480 -11.59 3.35 -2.45
CA GLY A 480 -10.83 2.22 -2.98
C GLY A 480 -10.67 2.28 -4.50
N THR A 481 -11.73 2.69 -5.22
CA THR A 481 -11.69 2.92 -6.67
C THR A 481 -10.68 4.01 -7.02
N LEU A 482 -10.70 5.13 -6.28
CA LEU A 482 -9.78 6.24 -6.47
C LEU A 482 -8.32 5.83 -6.24
N VAL A 483 -8.04 5.14 -5.13
CA VAL A 483 -6.68 4.66 -4.79
C VAL A 483 -6.19 3.64 -5.81
N THR A 484 -7.05 2.70 -6.22
CA THR A 484 -6.69 1.69 -7.22
C THR A 484 -6.36 2.33 -8.57
N ASN A 485 -7.17 3.26 -9.04
CA ASN A 485 -6.89 4.00 -10.28
C ASN A 485 -5.56 4.76 -10.20
N TYR A 486 -5.31 5.48 -9.10
CA TYR A 486 -4.04 6.17 -8.88
C TYR A 486 -2.86 5.18 -8.93
N ALA A 487 -2.96 4.07 -8.20
CA ALA A 487 -1.90 3.07 -8.09
C ALA A 487 -1.62 2.42 -9.46
N SER A 488 -2.65 2.00 -10.19
CA SER A 488 -2.51 1.36 -11.51
C SER A 488 -1.88 2.31 -12.54
N ILE A 489 -2.37 3.55 -12.65
CA ILE A 489 -1.86 4.53 -13.61
C ILE A 489 -0.42 4.93 -13.26
N THR A 490 -0.14 5.21 -11.99
CA THR A 490 1.21 5.62 -11.55
C THR A 490 2.21 4.49 -11.72
N SER A 491 1.84 3.25 -11.35
CA SER A 491 2.71 2.08 -11.51
C SER A 491 3.04 1.81 -12.98
N PHE A 492 2.02 1.87 -13.86
CA PHE A 492 2.22 1.70 -15.29
C PHE A 492 3.22 2.73 -15.84
N ARG A 493 3.06 4.00 -15.45
CA ARG A 493 3.97 5.09 -15.85
C ARG A 493 5.38 4.90 -15.34
N MET A 494 5.55 4.55 -14.06
CA MET A 494 6.88 4.32 -13.48
C MET A 494 7.62 3.19 -14.20
N ILE A 495 6.96 2.06 -14.42
CA ILE A 495 7.55 0.91 -15.15
C ILE A 495 7.93 1.32 -16.57
N PHE A 496 7.05 2.07 -17.25
CA PHE A 496 7.29 2.49 -18.62
C PHE A 496 8.43 3.52 -18.73
N GLU A 497 8.47 4.52 -17.85
CA GLU A 497 9.56 5.50 -17.78
C GLU A 497 10.92 4.85 -17.49
N GLU A 498 10.97 3.86 -16.60
CA GLU A 498 12.20 3.10 -16.35
C GLU A 498 12.68 2.33 -17.59
N ARG A 499 11.77 1.66 -18.30
CA ARG A 499 12.11 0.90 -19.51
C ARG A 499 12.70 1.80 -20.58
N GLU A 500 12.13 2.97 -20.80
CA GLU A 500 12.65 3.96 -21.75
C GLU A 500 14.02 4.49 -21.32
N LYS A 501 14.20 4.85 -20.04
CA LYS A 501 15.52 5.27 -19.52
C LYS A 501 16.59 4.19 -19.73
N ARG A 502 16.27 2.93 -19.46
CA ARG A 502 17.19 1.79 -19.69
C ARG A 502 17.51 1.62 -21.17
N LYS A 503 16.54 1.77 -22.07
CA LYS A 503 16.74 1.67 -23.52
C LYS A 503 17.67 2.77 -24.03
N VAL A 504 17.47 4.00 -23.56
CA VAL A 504 18.35 5.13 -23.90
C VAL A 504 19.76 4.86 -23.41
N ARG A 505 19.94 4.50 -22.13
CA ARG A 505 21.25 4.19 -21.54
C ARG A 505 21.99 3.08 -22.30
N LYS A 506 21.35 1.94 -22.56
CA LYS A 506 21.92 0.85 -23.36
C LYS A 506 22.33 1.27 -24.77
N THR A 507 21.65 2.26 -25.36
CA THR A 507 22.02 2.80 -26.66
C THR A 507 23.29 3.64 -26.55
N PHE A 508 23.41 4.46 -25.51
CA PHE A 508 24.59 5.29 -25.25
C PHE A 508 25.84 4.47 -24.88
N GLU A 509 25.67 3.35 -24.15
CA GLU A 509 26.74 2.40 -23.79
C GLU A 509 27.47 1.80 -25.01
N ARG A 510 26.88 1.86 -26.22
CA ARG A 510 27.53 1.41 -27.46
C ARG A 510 28.49 2.43 -28.06
N TYR A 511 28.44 3.69 -27.64
CA TYR A 511 29.20 4.79 -28.25
C TYR A 511 30.17 5.46 -27.30
N VAL A 512 30.03 5.21 -26.00
CA VAL A 512 30.77 5.90 -24.93
C VAL A 512 31.03 4.90 -23.82
N SER A 513 32.24 4.93 -23.23
CA SER A 513 32.58 4.01 -22.15
C SER A 513 31.63 4.18 -20.94
N PRO A 514 31.32 3.09 -20.20
CA PRO A 514 30.41 3.14 -19.05
C PRO A 514 30.79 4.20 -18.02
N GLY A 515 32.09 4.45 -17.84
CA GLY A 515 32.62 5.46 -16.93
C GLY A 515 32.29 6.90 -17.34
N VAL A 516 32.37 7.20 -18.64
CA VAL A 516 32.01 8.54 -19.15
C VAL A 516 30.49 8.74 -19.08
N ILE A 517 29.68 7.70 -19.30
CA ILE A 517 28.22 7.76 -19.14
C ILE A 517 27.85 8.11 -17.71
N ALA A 518 28.48 7.49 -16.71
CA ALA A 518 28.22 7.78 -15.30
C ALA A 518 28.57 9.23 -14.93
N LEU A 519 29.66 9.79 -15.48
CA LEU A 519 29.98 11.21 -15.29
C LEU A 519 28.98 12.15 -15.96
N ILE A 520 28.55 11.82 -17.18
CA ILE A 520 27.54 12.59 -17.91
C ILE A 520 26.19 12.58 -17.16
N GLU A 521 25.78 11.45 -16.60
CA GLU A 521 24.56 11.36 -15.78
C GLU A 521 24.65 12.22 -14.50
N LYS A 522 25.85 12.29 -13.89
CA LYS A 522 26.08 13.03 -12.65
C LYS A 522 26.07 14.55 -12.84
N ASP A 523 26.72 15.05 -13.89
CA ASP A 523 26.69 16.48 -14.22
C ASP A 523 26.75 16.71 -15.74
N PRO A 524 25.60 16.66 -16.43
CA PRO A 524 25.55 16.85 -17.86
C PRO A 524 26.15 18.20 -18.29
N LYS A 525 26.01 19.26 -17.47
CA LYS A 525 26.45 20.60 -17.86
C LYS A 525 27.97 20.75 -17.84
N LYS A 526 28.65 20.04 -16.94
CA LYS A 526 30.11 20.04 -16.86
C LYS A 526 30.73 19.17 -17.94
N TYR A 527 30.21 17.96 -18.13
CA TYR A 527 30.80 16.94 -19.01
C TYR A 527 30.29 16.95 -20.45
N PHE A 528 29.39 17.85 -20.86
CA PHE A 528 29.02 18.10 -22.27
C PHE A 528 29.71 19.34 -22.90
N LYS A 529 30.53 20.08 -22.15
CA LYS A 529 31.23 21.25 -22.70
C LYS A 529 32.50 20.84 -23.45
N PRO A 530 32.81 21.47 -24.61
CA PRO A 530 34.13 21.38 -25.23
C PRO A 530 35.21 21.94 -24.31
N GLY A 531 36.37 21.31 -24.33
CA GLY A 531 37.50 21.64 -23.47
C GLY A 531 37.97 20.43 -22.67
N GLY A 532 39.16 20.55 -22.11
CA GLY A 532 39.75 19.51 -21.29
C GLY A 532 40.62 20.10 -20.19
N GLU A 533 41.04 19.24 -19.28
CA GLU A 533 41.90 19.55 -18.17
C GLU A 533 43.28 18.93 -18.41
N SER A 534 44.32 19.66 -18.02
CA SER A 534 45.70 19.15 -18.05
C SER A 534 45.86 18.16 -16.90
N LYS A 535 46.18 16.91 -17.21
CA LYS A 535 46.37 15.83 -16.24
C LYS A 535 47.52 14.94 -16.67
N GLU A 536 48.29 14.45 -15.70
CA GLU A 536 49.20 13.35 -15.94
C GLU A 536 48.41 12.06 -16.13
N LEU A 537 48.58 11.42 -17.29
CA LEU A 537 47.92 10.17 -17.65
C LEU A 537 48.94 9.22 -18.29
N THR A 538 48.61 7.94 -18.33
CA THR A 538 49.34 6.96 -19.16
C THR A 538 48.55 6.66 -20.41
N VAL A 539 49.21 6.77 -21.57
CA VAL A 539 48.63 6.54 -22.89
C VAL A 539 49.32 5.35 -23.54
N MET A 540 48.53 4.49 -24.17
CA MET A 540 48.99 3.31 -24.90
C MET A 540 48.48 3.35 -26.34
N PHE A 541 49.37 3.03 -27.27
CA PHE A 541 49.03 2.65 -28.64
C PHE A 541 49.44 1.19 -28.85
N SER A 542 48.58 0.43 -29.54
CA SER A 542 48.89 -0.93 -29.97
C SER A 542 48.52 -1.07 -31.44
N ASP A 543 49.40 -1.62 -32.28
CA ASP A 543 49.13 -1.85 -33.70
C ASP A 543 49.54 -3.27 -34.13
N ILE A 544 48.86 -3.82 -35.15
CA ILE A 544 49.17 -5.16 -35.67
C ILE A 544 50.32 -5.05 -36.68
N ARG A 545 51.37 -5.84 -36.44
CA ARG A 545 52.53 -5.87 -37.33
C ARG A 545 52.17 -6.45 -38.68
N SER A 546 52.60 -5.75 -39.73
CA SER A 546 52.44 -6.16 -41.13
C SER A 546 50.98 -6.42 -41.50
N PHE A 547 50.03 -5.74 -40.87
CA PHE A 547 48.59 -5.94 -41.09
C PHE A 547 48.18 -5.75 -42.55
N THR A 548 48.73 -4.75 -43.26
CA THR A 548 48.44 -4.53 -44.68
C THR A 548 48.73 -5.77 -45.52
N THR A 549 49.88 -6.41 -45.30
CA THR A 549 50.27 -7.65 -45.98
C THR A 549 49.38 -8.84 -45.59
N ILE A 550 48.88 -8.85 -44.36
CA ILE A 550 47.93 -9.88 -43.90
C ILE A 550 46.56 -9.66 -44.56
N ALA A 551 46.08 -8.42 -44.61
CA ALA A 551 44.79 -8.03 -45.17
C ALA A 551 44.71 -8.29 -46.69
N GLU A 552 45.80 -8.08 -47.44
CA GLU A 552 45.89 -8.42 -48.87
C GLU A 552 45.68 -9.91 -49.16
N GLY A 553 45.93 -10.78 -48.17
CA GLY A 553 45.82 -12.23 -48.30
C GLY A 553 44.50 -12.83 -47.78
N LEU A 554 43.52 -12.01 -47.40
CA LEU A 554 42.24 -12.45 -46.82
C LEU A 554 41.06 -11.91 -47.63
N THR A 555 39.91 -12.61 -47.61
CA THR A 555 38.66 -12.04 -48.12
C THR A 555 38.13 -10.93 -47.19
N PRO A 556 37.28 -10.00 -47.68
CA PRO A 556 36.72 -8.92 -46.85
C PRO A 556 36.00 -9.42 -45.59
N ASP A 557 35.24 -10.52 -45.69
CA ASP A 557 34.50 -11.08 -44.54
C ASP A 557 35.46 -11.72 -43.52
N GLU A 558 36.49 -12.45 -43.98
CA GLU A 558 37.52 -13.02 -43.10
C GLU A 558 38.35 -11.94 -42.41
N LEU A 559 38.64 -10.83 -43.12
CA LEU A 559 39.34 -9.68 -42.57
C LEU A 559 38.51 -9.00 -41.48
N VAL A 560 37.22 -8.74 -41.73
CA VAL A 560 36.31 -8.14 -40.75
C VAL A 560 36.14 -9.05 -39.53
N PHE A 561 36.04 -10.37 -39.74
CA PHE A 561 35.94 -11.33 -38.64
C PHE A 561 37.21 -11.38 -37.78
N LEU A 562 38.38 -11.47 -38.42
CA LEU A 562 39.68 -11.44 -37.72
C LEU A 562 39.85 -10.15 -36.92
N LEU A 563 39.55 -9.01 -37.55
CA LEU A 563 39.72 -7.70 -36.93
C LEU A 563 38.77 -7.51 -35.74
N ASN A 564 37.48 -7.86 -35.89
CA ASN A 564 36.52 -7.75 -34.79
C ASN A 564 36.85 -8.68 -33.63
N GLN A 565 37.31 -9.91 -33.91
CA GLN A 565 37.74 -10.85 -32.87
C GLN A 565 38.96 -10.30 -32.10
N TYR A 566 39.99 -9.84 -32.81
CA TYR A 566 41.18 -9.24 -32.21
C TYR A 566 40.84 -7.99 -31.41
N LEU A 567 40.18 -6.99 -32.02
CA LEU A 567 39.83 -5.74 -31.35
C LEU A 567 38.94 -5.97 -30.12
N GLY A 568 38.00 -6.93 -30.20
CA GLY A 568 37.13 -7.31 -29.09
C GLY A 568 37.92 -7.83 -27.89
N GLU A 569 38.75 -8.85 -28.09
CA GLU A 569 39.56 -9.48 -27.02
C GLU A 569 40.54 -8.49 -26.38
N MET A 570 41.22 -7.68 -27.19
CA MET A 570 42.15 -6.66 -26.70
C MET A 570 41.42 -5.57 -25.91
N THR A 571 40.26 -5.13 -26.39
CA THR A 571 39.45 -4.11 -25.71
C THR A 571 38.89 -4.62 -24.38
N ASP A 572 38.50 -5.89 -24.30
CA ASP A 572 38.05 -6.51 -23.05
C ASP A 572 39.17 -6.56 -22.00
N ILE A 573 40.42 -6.77 -22.40
CA ILE A 573 41.59 -6.67 -21.51
C ILE A 573 41.79 -5.22 -21.06
N LEU A 574 41.73 -4.28 -21.99
CA LEU A 574 41.84 -2.85 -21.69
C LEU A 574 40.81 -2.44 -20.63
N PHE A 575 39.54 -2.83 -20.78
CA PHE A 575 38.49 -2.54 -19.80
C PHE A 575 38.69 -3.30 -18.47
N ARG A 576 39.13 -4.56 -18.49
CA ARG A 576 39.47 -5.31 -17.25
C ARG A 576 40.59 -4.63 -16.46
N ARG A 577 41.53 -3.98 -17.14
CA ARG A 577 42.60 -3.16 -16.53
C ARG A 577 42.18 -1.71 -16.30
N TRP A 578 40.88 -1.41 -16.35
CA TRP A 578 40.31 -0.08 -16.09
C TRP A 578 40.84 1.02 -17.02
N GLY A 579 41.24 0.64 -18.23
CA GLY A 579 41.59 1.58 -19.29
C GLY A 579 40.34 2.20 -19.91
N THR A 580 40.51 3.40 -20.46
CA THR A 580 39.51 4.06 -21.31
C THR A 580 39.92 3.87 -22.75
N LEU A 581 39.07 3.20 -23.54
CA LEU A 581 39.22 3.13 -24.98
C LEU A 581 38.96 4.51 -25.57
N ASP A 582 39.95 5.07 -26.28
CA ASP A 582 39.80 6.36 -26.95
C ASP A 582 39.16 6.18 -28.33
N LYS A 583 39.82 5.41 -29.20
CA LYS A 583 39.30 5.02 -30.52
C LYS A 583 40.09 3.86 -31.11
N TYR A 584 39.50 3.24 -32.13
CA TYR A 584 40.22 2.41 -33.09
C TYR A 584 40.73 3.28 -34.24
N ILE A 585 41.96 3.02 -34.68
CA ILE A 585 42.59 3.68 -35.84
C ILE A 585 42.98 2.57 -36.82
N GLY A 586 42.03 2.11 -37.64
CA GLY A 586 42.23 0.89 -38.44
C GLY A 586 42.31 -0.34 -37.53
N ASP A 587 43.45 -1.01 -37.56
CA ASP A 587 43.85 -2.12 -36.69
C ASP A 587 44.51 -1.70 -35.37
N ALA A 588 44.83 -0.41 -35.24
CA ALA A 588 45.43 0.11 -34.03
C ALA A 588 44.40 0.44 -32.93
N ILE A 589 44.78 0.20 -31.68
CA ILE A 589 44.02 0.52 -30.47
C ILE A 589 44.71 1.66 -29.74
N MET A 590 43.96 2.74 -29.50
CA MET A 590 44.40 3.83 -28.63
C MET A 590 43.62 3.79 -27.30
N GLY A 591 44.35 3.70 -26.19
CA GLY A 591 43.80 3.65 -24.85
C GLY A 591 44.56 4.54 -23.88
N PHE A 592 43.91 4.95 -22.79
CA PHE A 592 44.57 5.71 -21.72
C PHE A 592 44.00 5.40 -20.32
N TRP A 593 44.77 5.71 -19.29
CA TRP A 593 44.46 5.48 -17.87
C TRP A 593 44.58 6.76 -17.05
N GLY A 594 43.84 6.85 -15.95
CA GLY A 594 43.76 8.03 -15.07
C GLY A 594 42.62 9.02 -15.37
N SER A 595 41.83 8.75 -16.42
CA SER A 595 40.62 9.52 -16.78
C SER A 595 39.62 8.59 -17.50
N PRO A 596 38.29 8.74 -17.34
CA PRO A 596 37.58 9.79 -16.59
C PRO A 596 37.71 9.69 -15.05
N PHE A 597 38.03 8.51 -14.54
CA PHE A 597 38.22 8.30 -13.10
C PHE A 597 39.72 8.45 -12.76
N PRO A 598 40.07 9.24 -11.74
CA PRO A 598 41.44 9.33 -11.26
C PRO A 598 41.95 7.95 -10.82
N GLN A 599 43.15 7.59 -11.26
CA GLN A 599 43.83 6.34 -10.91
C GLN A 599 45.26 6.71 -10.54
N THR A 600 45.68 6.52 -9.30
CA THR A 600 47.07 6.82 -8.88
C THR A 600 48.07 5.81 -9.42
N ASP A 601 47.59 4.64 -9.85
CA ASP A 601 48.35 3.51 -10.39
C ASP A 601 48.17 3.36 -11.92
N HIS A 602 47.82 4.45 -12.63
CA HIS A 602 47.51 4.42 -14.06
C HIS A 602 48.62 3.80 -14.92
N ALA A 603 49.89 4.05 -14.57
CA ALA A 603 51.04 3.49 -15.29
C ALA A 603 51.17 1.97 -15.09
N ILE A 604 50.96 1.48 -13.85
CA ILE A 604 50.99 0.04 -13.53
C ILE A 604 49.90 -0.69 -14.31
N ARG A 605 48.69 -0.11 -14.38
CA ARG A 605 47.55 -0.68 -15.11
C ARG A 605 47.82 -0.78 -16.61
N ALA A 606 48.43 0.24 -17.21
CA ALA A 606 48.80 0.24 -18.63
C ALA A 606 49.86 -0.83 -18.95
N CYS A 607 50.92 -0.95 -18.13
CA CYS A 607 51.94 -2.00 -18.30
C CYS A 607 51.34 -3.40 -18.10
N SER A 608 50.47 -3.58 -17.11
CA SER A 608 49.73 -4.82 -16.89
C SER A 608 48.86 -5.18 -18.10
N CYS A 609 48.18 -4.19 -18.68
CA CYS A 609 47.35 -4.35 -19.87
C CYS A 609 48.19 -4.82 -21.07
N ALA A 610 49.36 -4.24 -21.28
CA ALA A 610 50.24 -4.63 -22.37
C ALA A 610 50.74 -6.08 -22.24
N LEU A 611 51.11 -6.51 -21.03
CA LEU A 611 51.50 -7.91 -20.78
C LEU A 611 50.34 -8.87 -20.99
N ASP A 612 49.15 -8.55 -20.50
CA ASP A 612 47.95 -9.36 -20.69
C ASP A 612 47.55 -9.46 -22.17
N MET A 613 47.63 -8.35 -22.92
CA MET A 613 47.37 -8.32 -24.37
C MET A 613 48.34 -9.23 -25.12
N ARG A 614 49.63 -9.19 -24.76
CA ARG A 614 50.65 -10.08 -25.34
C ARG A 614 50.35 -11.54 -25.04
N ALA A 615 50.05 -11.88 -23.79
CA ALA A 615 49.72 -13.24 -23.38
C ALA A 615 48.46 -13.76 -24.10
N ARG A 616 47.38 -12.96 -24.14
CA ARG A 616 46.14 -13.35 -24.83
C ARG A 616 46.34 -13.51 -26.33
N LEU A 617 47.14 -12.64 -26.95
CA LEU A 617 47.45 -12.79 -28.38
C LEU A 617 48.24 -14.08 -28.67
N GLN A 618 49.12 -14.49 -27.77
CA GLN A 618 49.81 -15.78 -27.90
C GLN A 618 48.82 -16.95 -27.86
N GLU A 619 47.86 -16.94 -26.94
CA GLU A 619 46.79 -17.95 -26.89
C GLU A 619 45.96 -17.97 -28.19
N LEU A 620 45.53 -16.79 -28.66
CA LEU A 620 44.78 -16.66 -29.91
C LEU A 620 45.59 -17.14 -31.12
N ASN A 621 46.89 -16.86 -31.16
CA ASN A 621 47.77 -17.35 -32.22
C ASN A 621 47.89 -18.87 -32.22
N VAL A 622 47.97 -19.52 -31.05
CA VAL A 622 47.98 -20.99 -30.97
C VAL A 622 46.68 -21.54 -31.56
N GLN A 623 45.53 -20.96 -31.17
CA GLN A 623 44.23 -21.33 -31.71
C GLN A 623 44.16 -21.11 -33.23
N TRP A 624 44.51 -19.92 -33.72
CA TRP A 624 44.46 -19.59 -35.14
C TRP A 624 45.38 -20.48 -35.98
N LEU A 625 46.56 -20.84 -35.48
CA LEU A 625 47.45 -21.79 -36.15
C LEU A 625 46.82 -23.18 -36.28
N THR A 626 46.10 -23.66 -35.26
CA THR A 626 45.34 -24.94 -35.36
C THR A 626 44.16 -24.86 -36.33
N GLU A 627 43.60 -23.68 -36.54
CA GLU A 627 42.55 -23.39 -37.53
C GLU A 627 43.11 -23.14 -38.95
N GLY A 628 44.44 -23.25 -39.16
CA GLY A 628 45.10 -22.99 -40.44
C GLY A 628 45.24 -21.50 -40.81
N ARG A 629 45.00 -20.60 -39.86
CA ARG A 629 45.07 -19.13 -40.04
C ARG A 629 46.47 -18.60 -39.72
N LYS A 630 46.78 -17.41 -40.25
CA LYS A 630 48.07 -16.73 -40.00
C LYS A 630 48.15 -16.20 -38.58
N LYS A 631 49.32 -16.33 -37.94
CA LYS A 631 49.62 -15.67 -36.65
C LYS A 631 49.73 -14.16 -36.81
N LEU A 632 49.33 -13.42 -35.77
CA LEU A 632 49.51 -11.98 -35.64
C LEU A 632 50.63 -11.64 -34.65
N ALA A 633 51.23 -10.48 -34.80
CA ALA A 633 52.12 -9.89 -33.81
C ALA A 633 51.69 -8.44 -33.59
N ILE A 634 51.96 -7.90 -32.40
CA ILE A 634 51.60 -6.54 -32.03
C ILE A 634 52.82 -5.74 -31.60
N GLY A 635 52.81 -4.45 -31.91
CA GLY A 635 53.68 -3.45 -31.29
C GLY A 635 52.87 -2.66 -30.27
N ILE A 636 53.40 -2.45 -29.07
CA ILE A 636 52.76 -1.62 -28.04
C ILE A 636 53.72 -0.50 -27.63
N GLY A 637 53.23 0.73 -27.64
CA GLY A 637 53.94 1.92 -27.14
C GLY A 637 53.23 2.54 -25.96
N ILE A 638 53.93 2.76 -24.85
CA ILE A 638 53.37 3.34 -23.62
C ILE A 638 54.16 4.57 -23.17
N ASN A 639 53.46 5.67 -22.90
CA ASN A 639 54.06 6.86 -22.32
C ASN A 639 53.22 7.40 -21.16
N THR A 640 53.89 7.89 -20.12
CA THR A 640 53.27 8.59 -18.99
C THR A 640 53.67 10.05 -19.02
N GLY A 641 52.71 10.97 -18.94
CA GLY A 641 53.02 12.38 -18.82
C GLY A 641 51.78 13.26 -18.89
N GLU A 642 51.99 14.56 -18.76
CA GLU A 642 50.92 15.56 -18.81
C GLU A 642 50.28 15.62 -20.21
N VAL A 643 48.97 15.44 -20.26
CA VAL A 643 48.13 15.50 -21.47
C VAL A 643 46.85 16.29 -21.16
N ASN A 644 46.25 16.86 -22.19
CA ASN A 644 44.95 17.51 -22.07
C ASN A 644 43.84 16.47 -22.35
N VAL A 645 43.02 16.17 -21.34
CA VAL A 645 41.92 15.20 -21.43
C VAL A 645 40.57 15.89 -21.34
N GLY A 646 39.66 15.57 -22.25
CA GLY A 646 38.30 16.12 -22.22
C GLY A 646 37.53 15.89 -23.51
N ASN A 647 36.46 16.66 -23.70
CA ASN A 647 35.68 16.59 -24.93
C ASN A 647 36.35 17.41 -26.03
N MET A 648 36.91 16.72 -27.02
CA MET A 648 37.53 17.33 -28.18
C MET A 648 36.69 17.08 -29.43
N GLY A 649 36.69 18.04 -30.35
CA GLY A 649 35.97 17.96 -31.62
C GLY A 649 35.06 19.17 -31.85
N SER A 650 34.06 18.99 -32.71
CA SER A 650 33.10 20.06 -33.04
C SER A 650 31.89 20.01 -32.10
N THR A 651 31.13 21.11 -32.04
CA THR A 651 29.85 21.15 -31.31
C THR A 651 28.83 20.12 -31.79
N ARG A 652 29.01 19.52 -32.98
CA ARG A 652 28.14 18.48 -33.55
C ARG A 652 28.64 17.06 -33.29
N ARG A 653 29.94 16.88 -33.04
CA ARG A 653 30.59 15.59 -32.81
C ARG A 653 31.85 15.83 -31.99
N PHE A 654 31.79 15.46 -30.72
CA PHE A 654 32.91 15.48 -29.79
C PHE A 654 33.13 14.07 -29.24
N SER A 655 34.37 13.77 -28.88
CA SER A 655 34.79 12.52 -28.26
C SER A 655 35.56 12.84 -26.99
N TRP A 656 35.37 12.04 -25.94
CA TRP A 656 36.19 12.11 -24.74
C TRP A 656 37.55 11.50 -25.06
N THR A 657 38.58 12.34 -25.18
CA THR A 657 39.88 11.94 -25.73
C THR A 657 41.03 12.71 -25.07
N VAL A 658 42.25 12.24 -25.30
CA VAL A 658 43.49 12.86 -24.84
C VAL A 658 44.23 13.51 -26.00
N MET A 659 44.81 14.69 -25.77
CA MET A 659 45.65 15.40 -26.74
C MET A 659 46.90 15.96 -26.04
N GLY A 660 48.02 15.96 -26.75
CA GLY A 660 49.26 16.55 -26.26
C GLY A 660 50.49 15.87 -26.84
N ASP A 661 51.64 16.47 -26.63
CA ASP A 661 52.92 15.96 -27.12
C ASP A 661 53.24 14.56 -26.53
N ASN A 662 52.83 14.29 -25.29
CA ASN A 662 52.97 12.98 -24.65
C ASN A 662 52.08 11.88 -25.27
N VAL A 663 50.96 12.24 -25.92
CA VAL A 663 50.14 11.30 -26.69
C VAL A 663 50.89 10.88 -27.96
N ASN A 664 51.48 11.85 -28.65
CA ASN A 664 52.27 11.61 -29.84
C ASN A 664 53.51 10.76 -29.53
N LEU A 665 54.15 10.97 -28.36
CA LEU A 665 55.26 10.14 -27.93
C LEU A 665 54.84 8.67 -27.79
N ALA A 666 53.71 8.36 -27.15
CA ALA A 666 53.21 6.98 -27.05
C ALA A 666 53.02 6.32 -28.42
N SER A 667 52.39 7.03 -29.37
CA SER A 667 52.20 6.53 -30.75
C SER A 667 53.53 6.30 -31.47
N ARG A 668 54.55 7.12 -31.22
CA ARG A 668 55.88 6.90 -31.82
C ARG A 668 56.62 5.74 -31.18
N LEU A 669 56.52 5.58 -29.86
CA LEU A 669 57.11 4.43 -29.15
C LEU A 669 56.54 3.11 -29.68
N GLU A 670 55.25 3.08 -30.03
CA GLU A 670 54.62 1.93 -30.71
C GLU A 670 55.32 1.65 -32.04
N GLY A 671 55.45 2.65 -32.92
CA GLY A 671 56.14 2.48 -34.21
C GLY A 671 57.60 2.05 -34.08
N ILE A 672 58.29 2.50 -33.02
CA ILE A 672 59.68 2.15 -32.70
C ILE A 672 59.84 0.66 -32.37
N THR A 673 58.78 0.00 -31.87
CA THR A 673 58.81 -1.44 -31.59
C THR A 673 59.29 -2.24 -32.80
N LYS A 674 58.96 -1.79 -34.02
CA LYS A 674 59.36 -2.42 -35.28
C LYS A 674 60.87 -2.35 -35.52
N GLU A 675 61.49 -1.22 -35.23
CA GLU A 675 62.92 -1.01 -35.48
C GLU A 675 63.78 -1.91 -34.61
N TYR A 676 63.43 -2.01 -33.32
CA TYR A 676 64.15 -2.87 -32.37
C TYR A 676 63.60 -4.31 -32.33
N HIS A 677 62.59 -4.62 -33.14
CA HIS A 677 61.91 -5.92 -33.21
C HIS A 677 61.33 -6.44 -31.86
N VAL A 678 61.06 -5.56 -30.90
CA VAL A 678 60.49 -5.89 -29.58
C VAL A 678 58.97 -5.74 -29.55
N GLN A 679 58.23 -6.35 -28.64
CA GLN A 679 56.74 -6.24 -28.64
C GLN A 679 56.18 -5.03 -27.88
N CYS A 680 56.91 -4.50 -26.89
CA CYS A 680 56.42 -3.40 -26.05
C CYS A 680 57.55 -2.45 -25.67
N VAL A 681 57.39 -1.18 -26.00
CA VAL A 681 58.34 -0.10 -25.65
C VAL A 681 57.63 0.90 -24.75
N VAL A 682 58.30 1.28 -23.66
CA VAL A 682 57.83 2.30 -22.73
C VAL A 682 58.82 3.46 -22.64
N SER A 683 58.28 4.65 -22.37
CA SER A 683 59.07 5.83 -22.04
C SER A 683 59.80 5.68 -20.69
N GLU A 684 60.86 6.47 -20.48
CA GLU A 684 61.53 6.58 -19.18
C GLU A 684 60.59 7.00 -18.04
N SER A 685 59.61 7.87 -18.28
CA SER A 685 58.64 8.28 -17.26
C SER A 685 57.73 7.12 -16.85
N THR A 686 57.27 6.31 -17.80
CA THR A 686 56.52 5.08 -17.50
C THR A 686 57.38 4.09 -16.73
N TYR A 687 58.63 3.86 -17.15
CA TYR A 687 59.57 2.99 -16.45
C TYR A 687 59.78 3.43 -15.00
N ARG A 688 60.11 4.71 -14.76
CA ARG A 688 60.34 5.23 -13.40
C ARG A 688 59.12 5.05 -12.50
N ALA A 689 57.92 5.16 -13.05
CA ALA A 689 56.67 4.97 -12.32
C ALA A 689 56.32 3.50 -12.02
N THR A 690 56.96 2.53 -12.68
CA THR A 690 56.55 1.11 -12.62
C THR A 690 57.71 0.10 -12.46
N LYS A 691 58.95 0.58 -12.31
CA LYS A 691 60.17 -0.24 -12.24
C LYS A 691 60.16 -1.31 -11.15
N ASP A 692 59.41 -1.12 -10.07
CA ASP A 692 59.35 -2.07 -8.95
C ASP A 692 58.31 -3.20 -9.20
N GLN A 693 57.48 -3.07 -10.24
CA GLN A 693 56.40 -4.03 -10.55
C GLN A 693 56.68 -4.88 -11.80
N PHE A 694 57.57 -4.43 -12.68
CA PHE A 694 57.87 -5.09 -13.95
C PHE A 694 59.36 -5.13 -14.23
N VAL A 695 59.75 -6.09 -15.05
CA VAL A 695 61.11 -6.26 -15.56
C VAL A 695 61.24 -5.44 -16.84
N PHE A 696 62.27 -4.60 -16.87
CA PHE A 696 62.58 -3.76 -18.03
C PHE A 696 64.00 -3.96 -18.51
N ARG A 697 64.23 -3.73 -19.80
CA ARG A 697 65.55 -3.59 -20.39
C ARG A 697 65.67 -2.22 -21.02
N GLU A 698 66.70 -1.45 -20.69
CA GLU A 698 67.01 -0.24 -21.46
C GLU A 698 67.42 -0.65 -22.87
N ILE A 699 66.68 -0.16 -23.88
CA ILE A 699 66.97 -0.50 -25.28
C ILE A 699 67.92 0.56 -25.86
N ASP A 700 67.55 1.83 -25.77
CA ASP A 700 68.30 2.90 -26.43
C ASP A 700 67.94 4.29 -25.88
N ARG A 701 68.76 5.28 -26.24
CA ARG A 701 68.51 6.70 -26.03
C ARG A 701 68.33 7.36 -27.39
N ILE A 702 67.10 7.74 -27.71
CA ILE A 702 66.74 8.16 -29.06
C ILE A 702 66.26 9.62 -29.11
N LYS A 703 66.55 10.29 -30.22
CA LYS A 703 65.93 11.57 -30.55
C LYS A 703 64.76 11.33 -31.50
N VAL A 704 63.56 11.35 -30.95
CA VAL A 704 62.33 11.16 -31.71
C VAL A 704 62.02 12.43 -32.51
N LYS A 705 61.63 12.28 -33.77
CA LYS A 705 61.32 13.38 -34.67
C LYS A 705 60.32 14.38 -34.05
N GLY A 706 60.73 15.63 -33.87
CA GLY A 706 59.90 16.69 -33.28
C GLY A 706 60.13 16.93 -31.78
N LYS A 707 60.99 16.15 -31.10
CA LYS A 707 61.51 16.47 -29.76
C LYS A 707 62.96 16.97 -29.87
N THR A 708 63.30 17.99 -29.08
CA THR A 708 64.67 18.51 -28.98
C THR A 708 65.53 17.71 -28.02
N LEU A 709 64.94 17.20 -26.93
CA LEU A 709 65.60 16.39 -25.92
C LEU A 709 65.53 14.89 -26.25
N PRO A 710 66.62 14.13 -26.06
CA PRO A 710 66.62 12.68 -26.22
C PRO A 710 65.76 12.00 -25.13
N VAL A 711 65.11 10.90 -25.49
CA VAL A 711 64.28 10.09 -24.61
C VAL A 711 64.90 8.70 -24.50
N THR A 712 65.14 8.24 -23.28
CA THR A 712 65.53 6.85 -23.02
C THR A 712 64.29 5.97 -23.10
N ILE A 713 64.39 4.86 -23.83
CA ILE A 713 63.30 3.92 -24.04
C ILE A 713 63.64 2.56 -23.44
N TYR A 714 62.62 1.91 -22.90
CA TYR A 714 62.74 0.63 -22.20
C TYR A 714 61.83 -0.40 -22.84
N GLU A 715 62.31 -1.63 -22.97
CA GLU A 715 61.47 -2.77 -23.27
C GLU A 715 60.73 -3.21 -22.03
N LEU A 716 59.41 -3.38 -22.11
CA LEU A 716 58.64 -4.04 -21.06
C LEU A 716 58.67 -5.56 -21.30
N LEU A 717 59.43 -6.28 -20.47
CA LEU A 717 59.65 -7.71 -20.65
C LEU A 717 58.54 -8.54 -20.01
N ASP A 718 58.39 -8.41 -18.68
CA ASP A 718 57.55 -9.28 -17.87
C ASP A 718 57.25 -8.67 -16.48
N TRP A 719 56.57 -9.41 -15.61
CA TRP A 719 56.36 -9.06 -14.21
C TRP A 719 57.63 -9.20 -13.37
N ALA A 720 57.84 -8.32 -12.37
CA ALA A 720 59.05 -8.29 -11.54
C ALA A 720 59.41 -9.67 -10.91
N LYS A 721 58.41 -10.50 -10.58
CA LYS A 721 58.63 -11.86 -10.05
C LYS A 721 59.43 -12.78 -10.99
N ASN A 722 59.52 -12.44 -12.28
CA ASN A 722 60.24 -13.21 -13.30
C ASN A 722 61.61 -12.59 -13.63
N GLU A 723 62.10 -11.61 -12.85
CA GLU A 723 63.35 -10.88 -13.12
C GLU A 723 64.54 -11.81 -13.33
N GLU A 724 64.67 -12.87 -12.52
CA GLU A 724 65.75 -13.86 -12.61
C GLU A 724 65.87 -14.51 -14.00
N LEU A 725 64.77 -14.65 -14.74
CA LEU A 725 64.77 -15.20 -16.11
C LEU A 725 65.45 -14.27 -17.12
N TYR A 726 65.52 -12.98 -16.82
CA TYR A 726 65.98 -11.94 -17.74
C TYR A 726 67.27 -11.26 -17.27
N THR A 727 67.69 -11.43 -16.02
CA THR A 727 68.85 -10.75 -15.42
C THR A 727 70.11 -10.86 -16.28
N GLU A 728 70.47 -12.08 -16.70
CA GLU A 728 71.67 -12.28 -17.52
C GLU A 728 71.58 -11.52 -18.86
N ARG A 729 70.41 -11.56 -19.50
CA ARG A 729 70.19 -10.86 -20.77
C ARG A 729 70.26 -9.35 -20.60
N ILE A 730 69.67 -8.80 -19.53
CA ILE A 730 69.66 -7.37 -19.24
C ILE A 730 71.07 -6.86 -18.93
N VAL A 731 71.81 -7.55 -18.06
CA VAL A 731 73.16 -7.14 -17.66
C VAL A 731 74.11 -7.17 -18.84
N ARG A 732 74.18 -8.28 -19.59
CA ARG A 732 75.06 -8.38 -20.77
C ARG A 732 74.68 -7.39 -21.86
N PHE A 733 73.39 -7.14 -22.07
CA PHE A 733 72.95 -6.12 -23.03
C PHE A 733 73.38 -4.71 -22.59
N SER A 734 73.30 -4.41 -21.29
CA SER A 734 73.74 -3.13 -20.73
C SER A 734 75.26 -2.92 -20.87
N GLU A 735 76.05 -3.98 -20.68
CA GLU A 735 77.50 -3.98 -20.93
C GLU A 735 77.80 -3.67 -22.40
N ALA A 736 77.15 -4.37 -23.33
CA ALA A 736 77.27 -4.15 -24.76
C ALA A 736 76.84 -2.73 -25.18
N LEU A 737 75.74 -2.23 -24.62
CA LEU A 737 75.24 -0.88 -24.87
C LEU A 737 76.19 0.19 -24.32
N THR A 738 76.88 -0.09 -23.22
CA THR A 738 77.89 0.81 -22.64
C THR A 738 79.13 0.90 -23.54
N ALA A 739 79.63 -0.24 -24.04
CA ALA A 739 80.73 -0.26 -25.01
C ALA A 739 80.35 0.47 -26.31
N TYR A 740 79.12 0.25 -26.80
CA TYR A 740 78.56 0.94 -27.96
C TYR A 740 78.53 2.46 -27.80
N ARG A 741 78.07 2.96 -26.65
CA ARG A 741 78.04 4.41 -26.35
C ARG A 741 79.43 5.02 -26.17
N ARG A 742 80.43 4.23 -25.80
CA ARG A 742 81.85 4.63 -25.74
C ARG A 742 82.56 4.57 -27.09
N GLN A 743 81.86 4.24 -28.17
CA GLN A 743 82.40 4.08 -29.52
C GLN A 743 83.44 2.95 -29.62
N GLN A 744 83.39 1.97 -28.72
CA GLN A 744 84.23 0.77 -28.75
C GLN A 744 83.55 -0.28 -29.64
N TRP A 745 83.54 -0.03 -30.97
CA TRP A 745 82.70 -0.78 -31.91
C TRP A 745 82.98 -2.28 -31.94
N ASP A 746 84.25 -2.67 -31.99
CA ASP A 746 84.64 -4.09 -32.04
C ASP A 746 84.18 -4.84 -30.77
N GLU A 747 84.38 -4.22 -29.59
CA GLU A 747 83.93 -4.76 -28.29
C GLU A 747 82.40 -4.85 -28.21
N ALA A 748 81.69 -3.81 -28.68
CA ALA A 748 80.23 -3.79 -28.70
C ALA A 748 79.66 -4.88 -29.63
N ILE A 749 80.22 -5.04 -30.84
CA ILE A 749 79.81 -6.05 -31.80
C ILE A 749 80.04 -7.46 -31.24
N GLU A 750 81.19 -7.71 -30.61
CA GLU A 750 81.49 -9.00 -29.97
C GLU A 750 80.48 -9.33 -28.85
N LEU A 751 80.21 -8.37 -27.96
CA LEU A 751 79.27 -8.54 -26.85
C LEU A 751 77.83 -8.74 -27.33
N PHE A 752 77.35 -7.96 -28.32
CA PHE A 752 76.02 -8.16 -28.90
C PHE A 752 75.91 -9.48 -29.67
N THR A 753 76.96 -9.90 -30.38
CA THR A 753 76.97 -11.18 -31.12
C THR A 753 76.90 -12.36 -30.15
N THR A 754 77.73 -12.34 -29.10
CA THR A 754 77.70 -13.36 -28.03
C THR A 754 76.33 -13.45 -27.37
N LEU A 755 75.68 -12.30 -27.14
CA LEU A 755 74.34 -12.27 -26.57
C LEU A 755 73.28 -12.79 -27.54
N LYS A 756 73.37 -12.45 -28.84
CA LYS A 756 72.48 -12.94 -29.90
C LYS A 756 72.60 -14.45 -30.10
N ASP A 757 73.81 -15.01 -30.03
CA ASP A 757 74.01 -16.47 -30.15
C ASP A 757 73.29 -17.24 -29.03
N LYS A 758 73.27 -16.67 -27.81
CA LYS A 758 72.56 -17.24 -26.67
C LYS A 758 71.06 -16.98 -26.69
N PHE A 759 70.63 -15.85 -27.23
CA PHE A 759 69.22 -15.47 -27.39
C PHE A 759 68.93 -15.11 -28.85
N PRO A 760 68.71 -16.12 -29.74
CA PRO A 760 68.60 -15.90 -31.18
C PRO A 760 67.48 -14.96 -31.61
N ASP A 761 66.40 -14.89 -30.83
CA ASP A 761 65.23 -14.05 -31.08
C ASP A 761 65.39 -12.60 -30.56
N ASP A 762 66.59 -12.20 -30.12
CA ASP A 762 66.82 -10.90 -29.52
C ASP A 762 67.04 -9.77 -30.55
N GLY A 763 65.93 -9.19 -30.98
CA GLY A 763 65.86 -8.09 -31.95
C GLY A 763 66.80 -6.90 -31.72
N PRO A 764 66.91 -6.36 -30.49
CA PRO A 764 67.82 -5.26 -30.20
C PRO A 764 69.28 -5.58 -30.50
N CYS A 765 69.79 -6.78 -30.19
CA CYS A 765 71.17 -7.15 -30.50
C CYS A 765 71.45 -7.08 -31.99
N GLU A 766 70.54 -7.62 -32.82
CA GLU A 766 70.66 -7.53 -34.28
C GLU A 766 70.69 -6.09 -34.78
N THR A 767 69.83 -5.25 -34.21
CA THR A 767 69.74 -3.83 -34.57
C THR A 767 71.04 -3.10 -34.25
N PHE A 768 71.63 -3.33 -33.07
CA PHE A 768 72.87 -2.68 -32.66
C PHE A 768 74.11 -3.21 -33.38
N ILE A 769 74.18 -4.51 -33.73
CA ILE A 769 75.28 -5.04 -34.55
C ILE A 769 75.29 -4.36 -35.92
N ALA A 770 74.14 -4.33 -36.61
CA ALA A 770 74.03 -3.69 -37.92
C ALA A 770 74.39 -2.19 -37.84
N ARG A 771 73.88 -1.50 -36.81
CA ARG A 771 74.13 -0.08 -36.61
C ARG A 771 75.59 0.21 -36.22
N ALA A 772 76.25 -0.66 -35.45
CA ALA A 772 77.66 -0.53 -35.12
C ALA A 772 78.53 -0.64 -36.38
N HIS A 773 78.24 -1.60 -37.27
CA HIS A 773 78.92 -1.68 -38.58
C HIS A 773 78.70 -0.41 -39.43
N GLU A 774 77.47 0.13 -39.49
CA GLU A 774 77.22 1.41 -40.19
C GLU A 774 78.04 2.57 -39.62
N LEU A 775 78.15 2.66 -38.28
CA LEU A 775 78.91 3.72 -37.61
C LEU A 775 80.42 3.51 -37.66
N MET A 776 80.91 2.29 -37.89
CA MET A 776 82.33 2.05 -38.20
C MET A 776 82.69 2.59 -39.60
N GLU A 777 81.78 2.46 -40.57
CA GLU A 777 81.97 3.01 -41.91
C GLU A 777 81.78 4.53 -41.96
N ALA A 778 80.92 5.08 -41.09
CA ALA A 778 80.66 6.52 -40.96
C ALA A 778 80.69 6.95 -39.48
N PRO A 779 81.88 7.21 -38.90
CA PRO A 779 82.03 7.48 -37.47
C PRO A 779 81.31 8.77 -37.04
N PRO A 780 80.65 8.76 -35.87
CA PRO A 780 80.00 9.94 -35.32
C PRO A 780 81.05 10.96 -34.82
N GLU A 781 80.59 12.18 -34.51
CA GLU A 781 81.48 13.23 -33.98
C GLU A 781 82.15 12.79 -32.65
N PRO A 782 83.37 13.25 -32.32
CA PRO A 782 84.08 12.87 -31.10
C PRO A 782 83.31 13.15 -29.79
N GLU A 783 82.37 14.11 -29.79
CA GLU A 783 81.50 14.45 -28.66
C GLU A 783 80.11 13.78 -28.73
N TRP A 784 79.97 12.67 -29.46
CA TRP A 784 78.69 11.99 -29.59
C TRP A 784 78.17 11.48 -28.23
N ASP A 785 76.95 11.89 -27.88
CA ASP A 785 76.29 11.66 -26.60
C ASP A 785 75.55 10.31 -26.52
N GLY A 786 75.85 9.40 -27.47
CA GLY A 786 75.22 8.09 -27.59
C GLY A 786 73.76 8.14 -28.01
N VAL A 787 73.27 9.29 -28.50
CA VAL A 787 71.89 9.46 -28.95
C VAL A 787 71.76 9.09 -30.42
N TYR A 788 70.84 8.17 -30.72
CA TYR A 788 70.50 7.83 -32.09
C TYR A 788 69.36 8.73 -32.61
N ALA A 789 69.61 9.42 -33.73
CA ALA A 789 68.58 10.17 -34.45
C ALA A 789 67.89 9.25 -35.46
N MET A 790 66.59 9.01 -35.26
CA MET A 790 65.83 8.09 -36.12
C MET A 790 65.82 8.58 -37.57
N LYS A 791 66.33 7.74 -38.49
CA LYS A 791 66.40 8.04 -39.94
C LYS A 791 65.03 7.90 -40.64
N THR A 792 64.09 7.18 -40.05
CA THR A 792 62.73 6.97 -40.59
C THR A 792 61.65 7.58 -39.68
N LYS A 793 60.43 7.69 -40.23
CA LYS A 793 59.35 8.58 -39.76
C LYS A 793 58.81 8.25 -38.37
#